data_AF-A0A520TBA7-F1
#
_entry.id   AF-A0A520TBA7-F1
#
_cell.length_a   1.000
_cell.length_b   1.000
_cell.length_c   1.000
_cell.angle_alpha   90.00
_cell.angle_beta   90.00
_cell.angle_gamma   90.00
#
_symmetry.space_group_name_H-M   'P 1'
#
loop_
_entity.id
_entity.type
_entity.pdbx_description
1 polymer ?
#
loop_
_entity_poly.entity_id
_entity_poly.type
_entity_poly.pdbx_seq_one_letter_code
_entity_poly.pdbx_strand_id
1 'polypeptide(L)'
;TLKQLKLEQENIPEPKGFAVQSRVNMEVMDSEGETKPSGGKFIFFDLPSGPGVRSDSYGYSGYETNPAFDSLIAKVITHSPEDNFKKALKRNYRSLCEFKIEGVPTNLDLLKNILSDIKFKNNELHTNFLDQNIKNLLSKGKHTNLSDINRSIKKDVPKRGKIEDLDPLAVLDHGKTGGVFVDESENILQLASEDLEAGLSSIKAPMQGMIVKFDVKKGEEIWKGKPLLIMEAMKMEHEVLSSISGIVKEIKVQPQDTVFEGHSLMTIELAEVTEKATKKTKDIDLDRIRPDLKEALERKGASHDENRPEAVKKRYSTGHRTARENIEDLCDEGSFVEYGSVVMAAQRRRRSEEDLIKNTTGDGMVCGLGQVNGDIFGESDSRVMAMSYDYMVLAGTQGKMNHAKKDRMFEIAEQNRLPTILFAEGGGGRPGDTDTSGVAGLDCLAFTYFAQLSGLVPVIGITTGRCFAGNAVLLGCCDVIIATEDSNIGIGGPAMIEGGGLGVFTPDEVGPMDVQVPNGVVDLSVKDEKEAVEVAKKYLSYFQGSTKDWKAPDPRKLRFTVPENRLRYYDMREVIEGIADIGSILEIRKDWAPGIITSFIRVEGRSVGVVANNPGHLSGAIDSPGADKGSRFIQLCDAFDIPILSLIDCPGIMVGPESEKTALVRHASRMFVVGANIETPLMSVVIRKAYGLGAQAMAGGSFKIPLFTVTWPTGEFGGMGLEGAVKLGYRKELEAIKDPKKRIEAYEKMVADSYHRGRAVNMASHFELDDVIDPAETRNWIMGALKSLPPKKDRASKKRPNVDTW
;
A
#
# COMPACT_ATOMS: atom_id res chain seq x y z
N THR A 1 -2.91 5.90 -11.84
CA THR A 1 -2.60 5.29 -13.15
C THR A 1 -2.74 6.34 -14.25
N LEU A 2 -2.11 6.13 -15.42
CA LEU A 2 -2.29 7.04 -16.58
C LEU A 2 -3.77 7.24 -16.95
N LYS A 3 -4.58 6.19 -16.75
CA LYS A 3 -6.04 6.21 -16.88
C LYS A 3 -6.73 7.21 -15.95
N GLN A 4 -6.32 7.26 -14.68
CA GLN A 4 -6.86 8.24 -13.71
C GLN A 4 -6.49 9.69 -14.05
N LEU A 5 -5.38 9.90 -14.78
CA LEU A 5 -4.97 11.22 -15.27
C LEU A 5 -5.62 11.59 -16.62
N LYS A 6 -6.52 10.74 -17.16
CA LYS A 6 -7.06 10.85 -18.53
C LYS A 6 -5.98 10.91 -19.61
N LEU A 7 -4.81 10.33 -19.34
CA LEU A 7 -3.73 10.17 -20.30
C LEU A 7 -3.79 8.75 -20.86
N GLU A 8 -4.92 8.41 -21.48
CA GLU A 8 -5.11 7.12 -22.14
C GLU A 8 -4.45 7.16 -23.53
N GLN A 9 -4.06 6.00 -24.06
CA GLN A 9 -3.40 5.89 -25.36
C GLN A 9 -4.25 6.53 -26.48
N GLU A 10 -5.57 6.41 -26.37
CA GLU A 10 -6.57 7.03 -27.26
C GLU A 10 -6.60 8.57 -27.20
N ASN A 11 -6.09 9.18 -26.13
CA ASN A 11 -6.02 10.63 -25.95
C ASN A 11 -4.72 11.23 -26.49
N ILE A 12 -3.76 10.40 -26.91
CA ILE A 12 -2.51 10.85 -27.52
C ILE A 12 -2.79 11.13 -29.00
N PRO A 13 -2.68 12.39 -29.48
CA PRO A 13 -2.91 12.69 -30.89
C PRO A 13 -1.88 11.98 -31.76
N GLU A 14 -2.33 11.44 -32.90
CA GLU A 14 -1.45 10.83 -33.90
C GLU A 14 -0.32 11.80 -34.27
N PRO A 15 0.96 11.37 -34.20
CA PRO A 15 2.09 12.21 -34.57
C PRO A 15 1.95 12.74 -36.00
N LYS A 16 2.08 14.06 -36.16
CA LYS A 16 1.98 14.71 -37.49
C LYS A 16 3.36 14.91 -38.10
N GLY A 17 3.71 14.08 -39.08
CA GLY A 17 4.98 14.17 -39.81
C GLY A 17 6.20 13.79 -38.96
N PHE A 18 7.38 14.32 -39.30
CA PHE A 18 8.64 13.97 -38.64
C PHE A 18 9.29 15.17 -37.96
N ALA A 19 9.80 14.98 -36.75
CA ALA A 19 10.67 15.93 -36.07
C ALA A 19 12.04 15.31 -35.80
N VAL A 20 13.10 16.10 -36.00
CA VAL A 20 14.49 15.71 -35.72
C VAL A 20 15.05 16.75 -34.76
N GLN A 21 15.55 16.31 -33.61
CA GLN A 21 16.23 17.15 -32.63
C GLN A 21 17.73 16.81 -32.63
N SER A 22 18.56 17.82 -32.85
CA SER A 22 20.01 17.74 -32.69
C SER A 22 20.44 18.47 -31.43
N ARG A 23 21.21 17.80 -30.57
CA ARG A 23 21.72 18.34 -29.30
C ARG A 23 23.14 18.84 -29.51
N VAL A 24 23.28 20.16 -29.57
CA VAL A 24 24.57 20.84 -29.76
C VAL A 24 25.20 21.03 -28.40
N ASN A 25 26.34 20.39 -28.18
CA ASN A 25 27.01 20.27 -26.90
C ASN A 25 28.42 20.89 -26.97
N MET A 26 28.92 21.39 -25.84
CA MET A 26 30.32 21.80 -25.64
C MET A 26 31.18 20.57 -25.41
N GLU A 27 31.26 19.68 -26.39
CA GLU A 27 32.09 18.49 -26.31
C GLU A 27 32.69 18.17 -27.67
N VAL A 28 33.86 17.58 -27.65
CA VAL A 28 34.53 17.07 -28.85
C VAL A 28 34.78 15.60 -28.65
N MET A 29 34.43 14.79 -29.63
CA MET A 29 34.69 13.36 -29.59
C MET A 29 36.05 13.08 -30.21
N ASP A 30 36.88 12.27 -29.56
CA ASP A 30 38.19 11.89 -30.09
C ASP A 30 38.13 10.67 -31.01
N SER A 31 39.28 10.26 -31.57
CA SER A 31 39.38 9.19 -32.55
C SER A 31 38.96 7.80 -32.04
N GLU A 32 38.79 7.65 -30.73
CA GLU A 32 38.37 6.41 -30.08
C GLU A 32 36.88 6.42 -29.71
N GLY A 33 36.20 7.57 -29.86
CA GLY A 33 34.77 7.72 -29.58
C GLY A 33 34.47 8.31 -28.19
N GLU A 34 35.51 8.70 -27.44
CA GLU A 34 35.36 9.28 -26.10
C GLU A 34 35.03 10.77 -26.20
N THR A 35 34.05 11.21 -25.40
CA THR A 35 33.60 12.61 -25.37
C THR A 35 34.45 13.43 -24.40
N LYS A 36 35.12 14.46 -24.92
CA LYS A 36 35.87 15.43 -24.10
C LYS A 36 35.04 16.69 -23.90
N PRO A 37 34.71 17.07 -22.65
CA PRO A 37 34.00 18.31 -22.39
C PRO A 37 34.86 19.50 -22.79
N SER A 38 34.19 20.56 -23.19
CA SER A 38 34.78 21.82 -23.62
C SER A 38 34.10 22.99 -22.92
N GLY A 39 34.79 24.13 -22.90
CA GLY A 39 34.34 25.34 -22.25
C GLY A 39 35.14 26.54 -22.75
N GLY A 40 34.68 27.72 -22.41
CA GLY A 40 35.17 29.00 -22.92
C GLY A 40 34.05 30.02 -23.07
N LYS A 41 34.35 31.09 -23.81
CA LYS A 41 33.45 32.22 -24.04
C LYS A 41 32.88 32.14 -25.46
N PHE A 42 31.57 32.30 -25.59
CA PHE A 42 30.93 32.38 -26.90
C PHE A 42 31.25 33.73 -27.54
N ILE A 43 32.21 33.78 -28.47
CA ILE A 43 32.59 35.02 -29.18
C ILE A 43 31.45 35.44 -30.12
N PHE A 44 30.89 34.47 -30.84
CA PHE A 44 29.68 34.63 -31.64
C PHE A 44 28.71 33.47 -31.35
N PHE A 45 27.42 33.77 -31.22
CA PHE A 45 26.38 32.78 -30.99
C PHE A 45 25.06 33.21 -31.67
N ASP A 46 24.78 32.65 -32.84
CA ASP A 46 23.53 32.86 -33.59
C ASP A 46 22.83 31.53 -33.85
N LEU A 47 21.59 31.44 -33.37
CA LEU A 47 20.76 30.24 -33.52
C LEU A 47 20.08 30.18 -34.89
N PRO A 48 19.90 28.96 -35.46
CA PRO A 48 19.12 28.81 -36.66
C PRO A 48 17.64 29.10 -36.40
N SER A 49 16.98 29.71 -37.38
CA SER A 49 15.59 30.16 -37.28
C SER A 49 14.87 30.12 -38.62
N GLY A 50 13.54 29.94 -38.57
CA GLY A 50 12.68 29.95 -39.75
C GLY A 50 11.51 28.96 -39.64
N PRO A 51 10.66 28.88 -40.67
CA PRO A 51 9.51 27.97 -40.66
C PRO A 51 9.93 26.51 -40.47
N GLY A 52 9.35 25.85 -39.47
CA GLY A 52 9.65 24.45 -39.14
C GLY A 52 11.00 24.25 -38.44
N VAL A 53 11.63 25.31 -37.90
CA VAL A 53 12.85 25.27 -37.09
C VAL A 53 12.56 25.92 -35.73
N ARG A 54 12.85 25.19 -34.66
CA ARG A 54 12.78 25.65 -33.27
C ARG A 54 14.14 25.42 -32.62
N SER A 55 14.66 26.42 -31.94
CA SER A 55 15.94 26.35 -31.24
C SER A 55 15.73 26.70 -29.78
N ASP A 56 16.02 25.77 -28.88
CA ASP A 56 15.96 25.96 -27.43
C ASP A 56 17.38 26.01 -26.90
N SER A 57 17.80 27.15 -26.37
CA SER A 57 19.18 27.39 -25.92
C SER A 57 19.19 28.35 -24.74
N TYR A 58 20.20 28.23 -23.88
CA TYR A 58 20.53 29.26 -22.89
C TYR A 58 21.66 30.21 -23.35
N GLY A 59 22.38 29.84 -24.43
CA GLY A 59 23.56 30.56 -24.90
C GLY A 59 23.26 31.90 -25.58
N TYR A 60 24.19 32.86 -25.44
CA TYR A 60 24.21 34.16 -26.13
C TYR A 60 25.66 34.63 -26.33
N SER A 61 25.91 35.53 -27.30
CA SER A 61 27.26 36.07 -27.53
C SER A 61 27.77 36.80 -26.29
N GLY A 62 28.99 36.46 -25.86
CA GLY A 62 29.63 36.93 -24.64
C GLY A 62 29.39 36.04 -23.41
N TYR A 63 28.57 34.99 -23.52
CA TYR A 63 28.36 34.02 -22.44
C TYR A 63 29.65 33.25 -22.14
N GLU A 64 30.03 33.21 -20.86
CA GLU A 64 31.13 32.39 -20.35
C GLU A 64 30.57 31.13 -19.72
N THR A 65 31.10 30.01 -20.14
CA THR A 65 30.54 28.70 -19.79
C THR A 65 31.03 28.28 -18.42
N ASN A 66 30.10 27.86 -17.58
CA ASN A 66 30.41 27.32 -16.27
C ASN A 66 30.50 25.79 -16.40
N PRO A 67 31.67 25.19 -16.16
CA PRO A 67 31.88 23.76 -16.32
C PRO A 67 31.25 22.92 -15.21
N ALA A 68 30.62 23.53 -14.19
CA ALA A 68 29.85 22.83 -13.17
C ALA A 68 28.47 22.33 -13.67
N PHE A 69 28.08 22.67 -14.90
CA PHE A 69 26.79 22.32 -15.50
C PHE A 69 26.96 21.48 -16.78
N ASP A 70 25.88 20.83 -17.20
CA ASP A 70 25.83 19.95 -18.38
C ASP A 70 26.32 20.63 -19.68
N SER A 71 26.90 19.85 -20.60
CA SER A 71 27.52 20.36 -21.84
C SER A 71 26.52 20.84 -22.90
N LEU A 72 25.23 20.54 -22.74
CA LEU A 72 24.18 20.85 -23.72
C LEU A 72 23.96 22.36 -23.87
N ILE A 73 24.36 22.94 -25.00
CA ILE A 73 24.19 24.38 -25.28
C ILE A 73 22.81 24.68 -25.84
N ALA A 74 22.41 23.89 -26.86
CA ALA A 74 21.24 24.17 -27.65
C ALA A 74 20.62 22.89 -28.23
N LYS A 75 19.29 22.87 -28.31
CA LYS A 75 18.51 21.85 -29.02
C LYS A 75 17.98 22.48 -30.30
N VAL A 76 18.46 22.00 -31.45
CA VAL A 76 17.96 22.42 -32.77
C VAL A 76 16.94 21.40 -33.25
N ILE A 77 15.66 21.77 -33.18
CA ILE A 77 14.51 20.93 -33.53
C ILE A 77 13.95 21.37 -34.87
N THR A 78 13.87 20.47 -35.82
CA THR A 78 13.24 20.74 -37.12
C THR A 78 12.10 19.78 -37.37
N HIS A 79 10.97 20.32 -37.82
CA HIS A 79 9.74 19.57 -38.08
C HIS A 79 9.37 19.65 -39.55
N SER A 80 8.93 18.53 -40.14
CA SER A 80 8.31 18.43 -41.45
C SER A 80 6.88 17.92 -41.28
N PRO A 81 5.85 18.66 -41.74
CA PRO A 81 4.46 18.22 -41.65
C PRO A 81 4.12 17.07 -42.62
N GLU A 82 4.96 16.84 -43.63
CA GLU A 82 4.82 15.71 -44.55
C GLU A 82 5.43 14.43 -43.94
N ASP A 83 4.85 13.28 -44.28
CA ASP A 83 5.33 11.94 -43.91
C ASP A 83 6.61 11.55 -44.70
N ASN A 84 7.64 12.38 -44.56
CA ASN A 84 8.92 12.22 -45.23
C ASN A 84 10.07 12.60 -44.29
N PHE A 85 10.67 11.59 -43.68
CA PHE A 85 11.82 11.72 -42.78
C PHE A 85 13.00 12.46 -43.41
N LYS A 86 13.28 12.24 -44.71
CA LYS A 86 14.39 12.88 -45.44
C LYS A 86 14.22 14.40 -45.54
N LYS A 87 12.98 14.91 -45.57
CA LYS A 87 12.71 16.36 -45.56
C LYS A 87 13.02 16.98 -44.20
N ALA A 88 12.68 16.31 -43.09
CA ALA A 88 13.04 16.75 -41.74
C ALA A 88 14.57 16.73 -41.56
N LEU A 89 15.26 15.68 -42.02
CA LEU A 89 16.72 15.61 -41.99
C LEU A 89 17.41 16.72 -42.79
N LYS A 90 16.95 16.97 -44.02
CA LYS A 90 17.51 18.04 -44.87
C LYS A 90 17.34 19.41 -44.22
N ARG A 91 16.20 19.65 -43.54
CA ARG A 91 15.95 20.86 -42.77
C ARG A 91 16.87 20.95 -41.56
N ASN A 92 17.04 19.86 -40.80
CA ASN A 92 17.95 19.83 -39.65
C ASN A 92 19.41 20.09 -40.05
N TYR A 93 19.90 19.41 -41.08
CA TYR A 93 21.25 19.61 -41.60
C TYR A 93 21.49 21.06 -42.01
N ARG A 94 20.54 21.65 -42.77
CA ARG A 94 20.61 23.06 -43.15
C ARG A 94 20.64 23.98 -41.93
N SER A 95 19.80 23.72 -40.91
CA SER A 95 19.79 24.51 -39.68
C SER A 95 21.11 24.41 -38.91
N LEU A 96 21.76 23.24 -38.86
CA LEU A 96 23.09 23.12 -38.26
C LEU A 96 24.18 23.84 -39.08
N CYS A 97 24.03 23.98 -40.40
CA CYS A 97 24.90 24.80 -41.25
C CYS A 97 24.67 26.31 -41.07
N GLU A 98 23.48 26.72 -40.60
CA GLU A 98 23.13 28.12 -40.29
C GLU A 98 23.50 28.50 -38.83
N PHE A 99 23.71 27.52 -37.94
CA PHE A 99 24.11 27.76 -36.56
C PHE A 99 25.56 28.27 -36.49
N LYS A 100 25.74 29.53 -36.11
CA LYS A 100 27.05 30.14 -35.85
C LYS A 100 27.40 30.07 -34.37
N ILE A 101 28.47 29.36 -34.04
CA ILE A 101 29.09 29.39 -32.71
C ILE A 101 30.60 29.48 -32.85
N GLU A 102 31.21 30.45 -32.18
CA GLU A 102 32.67 30.67 -32.16
C GLU A 102 33.15 30.86 -30.72
N GLY A 103 34.40 30.47 -30.45
CA GLY A 103 35.04 30.60 -29.12
C GLY A 103 34.95 29.37 -28.23
N VAL A 104 34.15 28.36 -28.59
CA VAL A 104 34.14 27.04 -27.95
C VAL A 104 34.11 25.91 -28.98
N PRO A 105 34.88 24.84 -28.79
CA PRO A 105 34.69 23.57 -29.50
C PRO A 105 33.31 22.96 -29.21
N THR A 106 32.67 22.38 -30.23
CA THR A 106 31.36 21.73 -30.11
C THR A 106 31.27 20.46 -30.97
N ASN A 107 30.24 19.65 -30.72
CA ASN A 107 29.93 18.46 -31.50
C ASN A 107 29.22 18.77 -32.85
N LEU A 108 29.13 20.05 -33.25
CA LEU A 108 28.32 20.51 -34.38
C LEU A 108 28.70 19.81 -35.71
N ASP A 109 29.99 19.59 -35.96
CA ASP A 109 30.45 18.94 -37.19
C ASP A 109 30.17 17.43 -37.19
N LEU A 110 30.25 16.76 -36.03
CA LEU A 110 29.83 15.37 -35.89
C LEU A 110 28.33 15.22 -36.22
N LEU A 111 27.48 16.12 -35.71
CA LEU A 111 26.05 16.10 -36.01
C LEU A 111 25.77 16.32 -37.51
N LYS A 112 26.48 17.24 -38.17
CA LYS A 112 26.37 17.46 -39.62
C LYS A 112 26.80 16.23 -40.43
N ASN A 113 27.86 15.54 -39.99
CA ASN A 113 28.32 14.29 -40.59
C ASN A 113 27.28 13.17 -40.44
N ILE A 114 26.72 13.01 -39.24
CA ILE A 114 25.65 12.03 -38.97
C ILE A 114 24.44 12.27 -39.88
N LEU A 115 23.95 13.51 -39.95
CA LEU A 115 22.80 13.85 -40.80
C LEU A 115 23.08 13.72 -42.30
N SER A 116 24.36 13.70 -42.70
CA SER A 116 24.80 13.55 -44.08
C SER A 116 25.01 12.10 -44.50
N ASP A 117 25.18 11.19 -43.55
CA ASP A 117 25.44 9.77 -43.78
C ASP A 117 24.29 9.07 -44.52
N ILE A 118 24.64 8.16 -45.43
CA ILE A 118 23.66 7.49 -46.30
C ILE A 118 22.78 6.51 -45.51
N LYS A 119 23.35 5.80 -44.53
CA LYS A 119 22.61 4.85 -43.69
C LYS A 119 21.67 5.62 -42.75
N PHE A 120 22.13 6.74 -42.20
CA PHE A 120 21.29 7.63 -41.39
C PHE A 120 20.09 8.19 -42.19
N LYS A 121 20.32 8.63 -43.44
CA LYS A 121 19.25 9.11 -44.33
C LYS A 121 18.24 8.02 -44.75
N ASN A 122 18.67 6.77 -44.81
CA ASN A 122 17.82 5.63 -45.13
C ASN A 122 17.13 5.02 -43.90
N ASN A 123 17.35 5.60 -42.72
CA ASN A 123 16.81 5.12 -41.44
C ASN A 123 17.32 3.70 -41.08
N GLU A 124 18.54 3.36 -41.50
CA GLU A 124 19.22 2.11 -41.18
C GLU A 124 20.00 2.27 -39.86
N LEU A 125 19.27 2.49 -38.75
CA LEU A 125 19.83 2.86 -37.45
C LEU A 125 19.62 1.78 -36.39
N HIS A 126 20.61 1.60 -35.53
CA HIS A 126 20.55 0.77 -34.32
C HIS A 126 21.45 1.38 -33.24
N THR A 127 21.35 0.92 -31.99
CA THR A 127 22.05 1.53 -30.84
C THR A 127 23.57 1.66 -31.04
N ASN A 128 24.20 0.66 -31.68
CA ASN A 128 25.65 0.67 -31.94
C ASN A 128 26.07 1.40 -33.23
N PHE A 129 25.16 2.13 -33.88
CA PHE A 129 25.44 2.77 -35.18
C PHE A 129 26.58 3.78 -35.08
N LEU A 130 26.59 4.59 -34.01
CA LEU A 130 27.62 5.59 -33.80
C LEU A 130 28.99 4.92 -33.62
N ASP A 131 29.10 3.96 -32.69
CA ASP A 131 30.34 3.23 -32.38
C ASP A 131 30.93 2.54 -33.60
N GLN A 132 30.09 1.91 -34.44
CA GLN A 132 30.53 1.18 -35.62
C GLN A 132 30.98 2.09 -36.77
N ASN A 133 30.49 3.33 -36.83
CA ASN A 133 30.76 4.26 -37.93
C ASN A 133 31.58 5.48 -37.47
N ILE A 134 32.04 5.52 -36.21
CA ILE A 134 32.64 6.73 -35.61
C ILE A 134 33.87 7.22 -36.35
N LYS A 135 34.76 6.31 -36.78
CA LYS A 135 35.96 6.66 -37.57
C LYS A 135 35.61 7.35 -38.89
N ASN A 136 34.50 6.97 -39.52
CA ASN A 136 34.02 7.61 -40.75
C ASN A 136 33.31 8.94 -40.45
N LEU A 137 32.54 9.00 -39.36
CA LEU A 137 31.76 10.17 -38.94
C LEU A 137 32.62 11.30 -38.36
N LEU A 138 33.83 11.01 -37.87
CA LEU A 138 34.81 12.01 -37.44
C LEU A 138 35.73 12.52 -38.56
N SER A 139 35.68 11.91 -39.75
CA SER A 139 36.42 12.42 -40.90
C SER A 139 35.87 13.79 -41.36
N LYS A 140 36.74 14.71 -41.80
CA LYS A 140 36.33 16.07 -42.20
C LYS A 140 35.34 16.02 -43.37
N GLY A 141 34.05 16.21 -43.06
CA GLY A 141 33.01 16.41 -44.06
C GLY A 141 33.12 17.80 -44.72
N LYS A 142 32.92 17.88 -46.03
CA LYS A 142 32.76 19.17 -46.73
C LYS A 142 31.34 19.69 -46.50
N HIS A 143 31.11 20.40 -45.41
CA HIS A 143 29.82 21.04 -45.13
C HIS A 143 29.72 22.44 -45.74
N THR A 144 28.52 22.83 -46.14
CA THR A 144 28.24 24.19 -46.62
C THR A 144 28.17 25.13 -45.42
N ASN A 145 28.96 26.22 -45.42
CA ASN A 145 28.81 27.27 -44.41
C ASN A 145 27.69 28.23 -44.84
N LEU A 146 26.60 28.31 -44.05
CA LEU A 146 25.46 29.21 -44.30
C LEU A 146 25.34 30.29 -43.20
N SER A 147 26.37 30.47 -42.37
CA SER A 147 26.34 31.36 -41.20
C SER A 147 26.28 32.86 -41.52
N ASP A 148 26.59 33.28 -42.74
CA ASP A 148 26.75 34.70 -43.11
C ASP A 148 25.59 35.27 -43.96
N ILE A 149 24.43 34.61 -43.97
CA ILE A 149 23.25 35.12 -44.67
C ILE A 149 22.63 36.29 -43.86
N ASN A 150 22.90 37.53 -44.29
CA ASN A 150 22.35 38.77 -43.74
C ASN A 150 20.83 38.69 -43.47
N ARG A 151 20.42 38.74 -42.20
CA ARG A 151 19.03 38.98 -41.77
C ARG A 151 18.97 40.18 -40.82
N SER A 152 18.26 41.22 -41.24
CA SER A 152 18.07 42.47 -40.50
C SER A 152 16.98 42.32 -39.42
N ILE A 153 17.34 42.42 -38.14
CA ILE A 153 16.39 42.63 -37.04
C ILE A 153 16.97 43.66 -36.06
N LYS A 154 16.25 44.78 -35.85
CA LYS A 154 16.60 45.88 -34.94
C LYS A 154 16.59 45.42 -33.47
N LYS A 155 17.59 45.83 -32.68
CA LYS A 155 17.64 45.69 -31.21
C LYS A 155 17.67 47.06 -30.54
N ASP A 156 16.69 47.33 -29.68
CA ASP A 156 16.71 48.43 -28.70
C ASP A 156 17.47 47.99 -27.44
N VAL A 157 18.23 48.91 -26.83
CA VAL A 157 19.05 48.69 -25.62
C VAL A 157 18.63 49.68 -24.51
N PRO A 158 18.34 49.24 -23.27
CA PRO A 158 18.14 50.16 -22.14
C PRO A 158 19.39 50.32 -21.25
N LYS A 159 19.53 51.53 -20.66
CA LYS A 159 20.65 52.03 -19.83
C LYS A 159 20.57 51.56 -18.35
N ARG A 160 21.74 51.47 -17.67
CA ARG A 160 21.95 51.11 -16.24
C ARG A 160 21.75 52.29 -15.26
N GLY A 161 21.28 51.98 -14.05
CA GLY A 161 21.37 52.81 -12.82
C GLY A 161 22.13 52.08 -11.69
N LYS A 162 22.75 52.83 -10.76
CA LYS A 162 23.59 52.35 -9.63
C LYS A 162 22.77 51.98 -8.37
N ILE A 163 23.25 51.04 -7.53
CA ILE A 163 22.77 50.77 -6.15
C ILE A 163 23.95 50.45 -5.20
N GLU A 164 23.80 50.83 -3.92
CA GLU A 164 24.70 50.67 -2.75
C GLU A 164 24.55 49.32 -2.03
N ASP A 165 25.54 48.96 -1.21
CA ASP A 165 25.94 47.59 -0.88
C ASP A 165 25.85 47.33 0.64
N LEU A 166 24.83 46.59 1.13
CA LEU A 166 24.74 45.96 2.47
C LEU A 166 23.40 45.18 2.67
N ASP A 167 23.20 44.05 1.97
CA ASP A 167 22.16 43.04 2.31
C ASP A 167 22.53 41.64 1.73
N PRO A 168 22.64 40.54 2.52
CA PRO A 168 23.00 39.21 2.02
C PRO A 168 21.87 38.44 1.31
N LEU A 169 20.65 38.98 1.17
CA LEU A 169 19.49 38.28 0.57
C LEU A 169 19.02 38.82 -0.80
N ALA A 170 19.78 39.71 -1.44
CA ALA A 170 19.36 40.43 -2.65
C ALA A 170 19.28 39.60 -3.97
N VAL A 171 19.58 38.29 -3.96
CA VAL A 171 19.71 37.48 -5.20
C VAL A 171 18.40 36.80 -5.65
N LEU A 172 17.33 36.83 -4.84
CA LEU A 172 16.08 36.15 -5.17
C LEU A 172 14.95 37.07 -5.68
N ASP A 173 15.12 38.39 -5.61
CA ASP A 173 14.21 39.34 -6.23
C ASP A 173 14.90 40.06 -7.38
N HIS A 174 14.29 39.99 -8.56
CA HIS A 174 14.67 40.63 -9.83
C HIS A 174 15.54 39.82 -10.80
N GLY A 175 14.93 38.77 -11.35
CA GLY A 175 15.03 38.50 -12.79
C GLY A 175 14.45 39.65 -13.61
N LYS A 176 15.24 40.69 -13.87
CA LYS A 176 15.15 41.58 -15.06
C LYS A 176 16.30 42.60 -15.06
N THR A 177 17.15 42.44 -16.07
CA THR A 177 18.11 43.41 -16.63
C THR A 177 19.26 43.94 -15.75
N GLY A 178 20.48 43.57 -16.15
CA GLY A 178 21.69 44.38 -15.95
C GLY A 178 22.71 43.74 -15.03
N GLY A 179 23.74 43.11 -15.61
CA GLY A 179 24.84 42.52 -14.83
C GLY A 179 25.63 43.54 -14.01
N VAL A 180 26.41 43.05 -13.06
CA VAL A 180 27.78 43.47 -12.77
C VAL A 180 28.55 42.19 -12.45
N PHE A 181 29.74 42.11 -13.04
CA PHE A 181 30.72 41.07 -12.87
C PHE A 181 31.13 40.98 -11.40
N VAL A 182 31.11 39.78 -10.84
CA VAL A 182 32.01 39.42 -9.75
C VAL A 182 33.32 39.01 -10.43
N ASP A 183 34.40 39.68 -10.05
CA ASP A 183 35.75 39.41 -10.53
C ASP A 183 36.30 38.15 -9.85
N GLU A 184 35.68 37.00 -10.12
CA GLU A 184 36.12 35.67 -9.64
C GLU A 184 37.01 34.95 -10.66
N SER A 185 37.53 35.69 -11.66
CA SER A 185 38.28 35.10 -12.77
C SER A 185 39.76 34.83 -12.48
N GLU A 186 40.24 35.04 -11.26
CA GLU A 186 41.66 34.81 -10.93
C GLU A 186 42.04 33.33 -10.70
N ASN A 187 41.09 32.41 -10.40
CA ASN A 187 41.43 31.05 -9.93
C ASN A 187 41.01 29.88 -10.85
N ILE A 188 40.62 30.15 -12.11
CA ILE A 188 40.37 29.07 -13.09
C ILE A 188 41.62 28.90 -13.97
N LEU A 189 42.39 27.85 -13.70
CA LEU A 189 43.63 27.58 -14.42
C LEU A 189 43.35 26.97 -15.81
N GLN A 190 43.84 27.61 -16.87
CA GLN A 190 43.79 27.06 -18.23
C GLN A 190 44.70 25.82 -18.36
N LEU A 191 44.24 24.80 -19.09
CA LEU A 191 45.03 23.62 -19.45
C LEU A 191 46.19 24.02 -20.38
N ALA A 192 47.41 24.12 -19.82
CA ALA A 192 48.64 24.27 -20.58
C ALA A 192 49.28 22.89 -20.83
N SER A 193 49.61 22.59 -22.08
CA SER A 193 50.44 21.43 -22.45
C SER A 193 51.91 21.83 -22.35
N GLU A 194 52.60 21.38 -21.31
CA GLU A 194 54.06 21.55 -21.16
C GLU A 194 54.79 20.24 -21.47
N ASP A 195 55.88 20.34 -22.24
CA ASP A 195 56.84 19.25 -22.42
C ASP A 195 57.68 19.13 -21.14
N LEU A 196 57.57 17.99 -20.44
CA LEU A 196 58.32 17.71 -19.20
C LEU A 196 59.76 17.27 -19.52
N GLU A 197 60.72 17.73 -18.71
CA GLU A 197 62.12 17.25 -18.77
C GLU A 197 62.22 15.73 -18.50
N ALA A 198 63.20 15.06 -19.12
CA ALA A 198 63.42 13.63 -18.98
C ALA A 198 63.67 13.25 -17.49
N GLY A 199 62.79 12.43 -16.90
CA GLY A 199 62.87 11.96 -15.52
C GLY A 199 61.79 12.51 -14.58
N LEU A 200 60.96 13.46 -15.04
CA LEU A 200 59.84 14.02 -14.27
C LEU A 200 58.50 13.43 -14.74
N SER A 201 57.58 13.21 -13.79
CA SER A 201 56.22 12.77 -14.07
C SER A 201 55.21 13.66 -13.35
N SER A 202 54.10 13.99 -14.02
CA SER A 202 53.06 14.87 -13.48
C SER A 202 51.93 14.04 -12.86
N ILE A 203 51.55 14.36 -11.62
CA ILE A 203 50.24 13.97 -11.09
C ILE A 203 49.21 14.91 -11.66
N LYS A 204 48.16 14.34 -12.25
CA LYS A 204 47.07 15.08 -12.87
C LYS A 204 45.82 14.97 -12.01
N ALA A 205 44.97 15.99 -12.06
CA ALA A 205 43.67 15.94 -11.42
C ALA A 205 42.84 14.79 -12.04
N PRO A 206 42.33 13.85 -11.24
CA PRO A 206 41.58 12.70 -11.75
C PRO A 206 40.18 13.06 -12.23
N MET A 207 39.70 14.25 -11.87
CA MET A 207 38.43 14.83 -12.27
C MET A 207 38.50 16.33 -12.06
N GLN A 208 37.50 17.05 -12.53
CA GLN A 208 37.35 18.47 -12.23
C GLN A 208 36.92 18.68 -10.77
N GLY A 209 37.51 19.67 -10.10
CA GLY A 209 37.14 20.05 -8.74
C GLY A 209 37.98 21.23 -8.21
N MET A 210 37.64 21.70 -7.01
CA MET A 210 38.36 22.76 -6.32
C MET A 210 39.35 22.17 -5.33
N ILE A 211 40.59 22.65 -5.29
CA ILE A 211 41.59 22.18 -4.33
C ILE A 211 41.26 22.71 -2.93
N VAL A 212 41.01 21.84 -1.96
CA VAL A 212 40.65 22.21 -0.59
C VAL A 212 41.90 22.39 0.26
N LYS A 213 42.80 21.39 0.24
CA LYS A 213 44.05 21.40 1.00
C LYS A 213 45.06 20.39 0.45
N PHE A 214 46.34 20.59 0.78
CA PHE A 214 47.41 19.64 0.48
C PHE A 214 47.87 18.91 1.73
N ASP A 215 48.09 17.60 1.61
CA ASP A 215 48.63 16.74 2.66
C ASP A 215 50.14 16.45 2.46
N VAL A 216 50.76 16.99 1.41
CA VAL A 216 52.20 16.88 1.11
C VAL A 216 52.85 18.24 0.82
N LYS A 217 54.17 18.33 1.00
CA LYS A 217 54.97 19.54 0.72
C LYS A 217 56.03 19.30 -0.37
N LYS A 218 56.52 20.39 -0.99
CA LYS A 218 57.68 20.35 -1.88
C LYS A 218 58.91 19.76 -1.15
N GLY A 219 59.61 18.84 -1.79
CA GLY A 219 60.74 18.09 -1.25
C GLY A 219 60.35 16.84 -0.46
N GLU A 220 59.06 16.54 -0.31
CA GLU A 220 58.61 15.37 0.45
C GLU A 220 58.61 14.08 -0.39
N GLU A 221 59.03 13.00 0.25
CA GLU A 221 58.96 11.64 -0.27
C GLU A 221 57.50 11.13 -0.29
N ILE A 222 57.07 10.66 -1.46
CA ILE A 222 55.74 10.08 -1.69
C ILE A 222 55.86 8.70 -2.34
N TRP A 223 54.96 7.80 -1.99
CA TRP A 223 54.86 6.47 -2.56
C TRP A 223 53.49 6.26 -3.20
N LYS A 224 53.40 5.31 -4.12
CA LYS A 224 52.14 4.95 -4.77
C LYS A 224 51.05 4.65 -3.72
N GLY A 225 49.92 5.33 -3.83
CA GLY A 225 48.78 5.22 -2.91
C GLY A 225 48.80 6.16 -1.69
N LYS A 226 49.84 7.00 -1.51
CA LYS A 226 49.85 8.04 -0.46
C LYS A 226 48.86 9.17 -0.84
N PRO A 227 47.99 9.64 0.08
CA PRO A 227 47.17 10.84 -0.13
C PRO A 227 48.05 12.08 -0.33
N LEU A 228 47.74 12.87 -1.36
CA LEU A 228 48.50 14.05 -1.75
C LEU A 228 47.76 15.35 -1.42
N LEU A 229 46.47 15.41 -1.75
CA LEU A 229 45.60 16.56 -1.51
C LEU A 229 44.13 16.14 -1.44
N ILE A 230 43.30 17.02 -0.91
CA ILE A 230 41.84 16.90 -0.96
C ILE A 230 41.29 17.90 -1.97
N MET A 231 40.40 17.42 -2.84
CA MET A 231 39.70 18.21 -3.84
C MET A 231 38.19 18.08 -3.62
N GLU A 232 37.45 19.18 -3.68
CA GLU A 232 35.99 19.20 -3.62
C GLU A 232 35.42 19.13 -5.05
N ALA A 233 34.61 18.12 -5.33
CA ALA A 233 33.89 17.97 -6.58
C ALA A 233 32.47 17.49 -6.28
N MET A 234 31.45 18.08 -6.92
CA MET A 234 30.05 17.64 -6.81
C MET A 234 29.54 17.48 -5.35
N LYS A 235 29.88 18.41 -4.46
CA LYS A 235 29.56 18.40 -3.00
C LYS A 235 30.23 17.27 -2.19
N MET A 236 31.26 16.64 -2.75
CA MET A 236 32.03 15.57 -2.12
C MET A 236 33.51 15.96 -2.07
N GLU A 237 34.18 15.61 -0.97
CA GLU A 237 35.64 15.69 -0.89
C GLU A 237 36.27 14.39 -1.41
N HIS A 238 37.23 14.53 -2.32
CA HIS A 238 37.99 13.45 -2.93
C HIS A 238 39.45 13.55 -2.53
N GLU A 239 39.98 12.50 -1.89
CA GLU A 239 41.41 12.35 -1.67
C GLU A 239 42.10 11.95 -2.98
N VAL A 240 43.02 12.80 -3.47
CA VAL A 240 43.85 12.49 -4.63
C VAL A 240 45.07 11.72 -4.16
N LEU A 241 45.17 10.45 -4.56
CA LEU A 241 46.26 9.55 -4.21
C LEU A 241 47.39 9.62 -5.24
N SER A 242 48.64 9.41 -4.81
CA SER A 242 49.78 9.34 -5.73
C SER A 242 49.72 8.08 -6.60
N SER A 243 49.85 8.23 -7.91
CA SER A 243 49.95 7.11 -8.86
C SER A 243 51.36 6.53 -8.99
N ILE A 244 52.37 7.27 -8.51
CA ILE A 244 53.80 6.95 -8.63
C ILE A 244 54.57 7.24 -7.32
N SER A 245 55.77 6.70 -7.19
CA SER A 245 56.68 6.95 -6.07
C SER A 245 57.80 7.90 -6.49
N GLY A 246 58.20 8.83 -5.62
CA GLY A 246 59.23 9.81 -5.89
C GLY A 246 59.26 10.97 -4.89
N ILE A 247 59.85 12.09 -5.29
CA ILE A 247 59.95 13.31 -4.47
C ILE A 247 59.13 14.42 -5.15
N VAL A 248 58.30 15.14 -4.37
CA VAL A 248 57.51 16.28 -4.88
C VAL A 248 58.45 17.43 -5.25
N LYS A 249 58.67 17.69 -6.54
CA LYS A 249 59.56 18.76 -7.01
C LYS A 249 58.87 20.12 -6.97
N GLU A 250 57.60 20.16 -7.36
CA GLU A 250 56.82 21.39 -7.43
C GLU A 250 55.31 21.10 -7.34
N ILE A 251 54.58 21.93 -6.61
CA ILE A 251 53.12 21.95 -6.57
C ILE A 251 52.66 23.12 -7.43
N LYS A 252 51.86 22.85 -8.47
CA LYS A 252 51.51 23.82 -9.52
C LYS A 252 50.18 24.55 -9.29
N VAL A 253 49.45 24.19 -8.24
CA VAL A 253 48.12 24.73 -7.90
C VAL A 253 48.06 25.12 -6.43
N GLN A 254 47.14 26.00 -6.05
CA GLN A 254 46.91 26.50 -4.70
C GLN A 254 45.54 26.05 -4.16
N PRO A 255 45.32 26.04 -2.83
CA PRO A 255 43.98 25.88 -2.28
C PRO A 255 43.05 26.96 -2.85
N GLN A 256 41.78 26.62 -3.10
CA GLN A 256 40.78 27.41 -3.81
C GLN A 256 40.93 27.48 -5.34
N ASP A 257 41.99 26.91 -5.92
CA ASP A 257 42.08 26.80 -7.38
C ASP A 257 41.07 25.76 -7.90
N THR A 258 40.38 26.13 -8.98
CA THR A 258 39.52 25.20 -9.71
C THR A 258 40.32 24.56 -10.84
N VAL A 259 40.48 23.24 -10.76
CA VAL A 259 41.25 22.45 -11.73
C VAL A 259 40.33 21.55 -12.55
N PHE A 260 40.72 21.30 -13.80
CA PHE A 260 40.02 20.38 -14.70
C PHE A 260 40.65 18.98 -14.67
N GLU A 261 39.90 17.96 -15.08
CA GLU A 261 40.47 16.63 -15.29
C GLU A 261 41.69 16.70 -16.22
N GLY A 262 42.79 16.05 -15.82
CA GLY A 262 44.04 16.08 -16.55
C GLY A 262 44.95 17.28 -16.25
N HIS A 263 44.48 18.28 -15.49
CA HIS A 263 45.29 19.43 -15.09
C HIS A 263 46.46 19.01 -14.20
N SER A 264 47.66 19.53 -14.44
CA SER A 264 48.87 19.17 -13.69
C SER A 264 48.80 19.75 -12.28
N LEU A 265 48.68 18.89 -11.26
CA LEU A 265 48.60 19.30 -9.85
C LEU A 265 49.99 19.52 -9.25
N MET A 266 50.92 18.59 -9.54
CA MET A 266 52.29 18.62 -9.05
C MET A 266 53.21 17.77 -9.93
N THR A 267 54.50 18.10 -9.92
CA THR A 267 55.55 17.37 -10.63
C THR A 267 56.37 16.55 -9.65
N ILE A 268 56.58 15.28 -9.99
CA ILE A 268 57.31 14.31 -9.19
C ILE A 268 58.60 13.93 -9.90
N GLU A 269 59.71 13.95 -9.18
CA GLU A 269 60.97 13.34 -9.58
C GLU A 269 60.96 11.87 -9.16
N LEU A 270 61.10 10.95 -10.13
CA LEU A 270 61.07 9.52 -9.87
C LEU A 270 62.30 9.11 -9.03
N ALA A 271 62.06 8.52 -7.86
CA ALA A 271 63.09 8.00 -6.97
C ALA A 271 62.62 6.68 -6.33
N GLU A 272 63.54 5.80 -5.98
CA GLU A 272 63.23 4.62 -5.17
C GLU A 272 63.00 5.06 -3.73
N VAL A 273 61.74 5.05 -3.29
CA VAL A 273 61.32 5.47 -1.96
C VAL A 273 60.72 4.30 -1.21
N THR A 274 61.05 4.17 0.08
CA THR A 274 60.59 3.04 0.91
C THR A 274 59.08 3.14 1.14
N GLU A 275 58.29 2.17 0.65
CA GLU A 275 56.85 2.10 0.92
C GLU A 275 56.60 1.97 2.43
N LYS A 276 56.20 3.07 3.07
CA LYS A 276 55.63 3.01 4.41
C LYS A 276 54.18 2.60 4.27
N ALA A 277 53.82 1.45 4.82
CA ALA A 277 52.45 0.94 4.81
C ALA A 277 51.47 1.95 5.47
N THR A 278 50.89 2.85 4.68
CA THR A 278 49.77 3.71 5.06
C THR A 278 48.46 2.93 4.97
N LYS A 279 48.34 1.89 5.79
CA LYS A 279 47.05 1.41 6.27
C LYS A 279 47.08 1.46 7.78
N LYS A 280 46.99 2.67 8.34
CA LYS A 280 46.21 2.81 9.57
C LYS A 280 44.77 2.60 9.14
N THR A 281 44.30 1.36 9.16
CA THR A 281 42.89 1.09 9.42
C THR A 281 42.57 1.94 10.65
N LYS A 282 41.84 3.04 10.48
CA LYS A 282 41.24 3.71 11.63
C LYS A 282 40.42 2.61 12.29
N ASP A 283 40.77 2.21 13.51
CA ASP A 283 39.86 1.41 14.33
C ASP A 283 38.59 2.25 14.46
N ILE A 284 37.58 1.89 13.69
CA ILE A 284 36.27 2.52 13.77
C ILE A 284 35.60 1.85 14.95
N ASP A 285 35.42 2.61 16.02
CA ASP A 285 34.55 2.21 17.11
C ASP A 285 33.12 2.08 16.56
N LEU A 286 32.67 0.84 16.40
CA LEU A 286 31.35 0.50 15.87
C LEU A 286 30.22 0.87 16.84
N ASP A 287 30.55 1.05 18.13
CA ASP A 287 29.60 1.44 19.17
C ASP A 287 29.49 2.97 19.30
N ARG A 288 30.36 3.73 18.61
CA ARG A 288 30.28 5.19 18.59
C ARG A 288 29.04 5.66 17.84
N ILE A 289 28.05 6.12 18.58
CA ILE A 289 26.88 6.82 18.04
C ILE A 289 27.31 8.21 17.53
N ARG A 290 27.15 8.44 16.23
CA ARG A 290 27.40 9.75 15.62
C ARG A 290 26.34 10.77 16.05
N PRO A 291 26.64 12.09 16.05
CA PRO A 291 25.67 13.12 16.44
C PRO A 291 24.37 13.11 15.62
N ASP A 292 24.44 12.86 14.32
CA ASP A 292 23.27 12.76 13.43
C ASP A 292 22.42 11.52 13.73
N LEU A 293 23.07 10.38 14.00
CA LEU A 293 22.38 9.17 14.45
C LEU A 293 21.73 9.38 15.82
N LYS A 294 22.42 10.05 16.75
CA LYS A 294 21.90 10.39 18.07
C LYS A 294 20.63 11.23 17.97
N GLU A 295 20.62 12.29 17.16
CA GLU A 295 19.42 13.10 16.93
C GLU A 295 18.27 12.25 16.36
N ALA A 296 18.55 11.38 15.39
CA ALA A 296 17.54 10.51 14.81
C ALA A 296 16.96 9.52 15.85
N LEU A 297 17.79 8.94 16.71
CA LEU A 297 17.37 8.05 17.79
C LEU A 297 16.54 8.79 18.84
N GLU A 298 16.96 9.98 19.24
CA GLU A 298 16.23 10.83 20.20
C GLU A 298 14.86 11.24 19.65
N ARG A 299 14.79 11.70 18.39
CA ARG A 299 13.50 12.06 17.75
C ARG A 299 12.56 10.87 17.61
N LYS A 300 13.08 9.67 17.30
CA LYS A 300 12.26 8.44 17.28
C LYS A 300 11.76 8.09 18.67
N GLY A 301 12.69 8.11 19.64
CA GLY A 301 12.44 7.81 21.05
C GLY A 301 11.42 8.73 21.71
N ALA A 302 11.25 9.97 21.23
CA ALA A 302 10.27 10.91 21.79
C ALA A 302 8.83 10.40 21.83
N SER A 303 8.46 9.47 20.93
CA SER A 303 7.14 8.82 20.93
C SER A 303 7.08 7.50 21.71
N HIS A 304 8.20 7.01 22.23
CA HIS A 304 8.24 5.80 23.04
C HIS A 304 7.66 6.07 24.43
N ASP A 305 7.08 5.05 25.05
CA ASP A 305 6.39 5.19 26.32
C ASP A 305 7.33 5.56 27.48
N GLU A 306 8.56 5.02 27.46
CA GLU A 306 9.64 5.35 28.41
C GLU A 306 9.95 6.86 28.45
N ASN A 307 9.75 7.57 27.33
CA ASN A 307 10.01 9.00 27.20
C ASN A 307 8.74 9.86 27.40
N ARG A 308 7.60 9.25 27.76
CA ARG A 308 6.31 9.92 27.99
C ARG A 308 5.64 9.51 29.33
N PRO A 309 6.36 9.46 30.46
CA PRO A 309 5.88 8.85 31.70
C PRO A 309 4.58 9.45 32.23
N GLU A 310 4.37 10.76 32.10
CA GLU A 310 3.13 11.42 32.55
C GLU A 310 1.90 11.04 31.72
N ALA A 311 2.06 10.92 30.39
CA ALA A 311 0.98 10.52 29.50
C ALA A 311 0.62 9.05 29.72
N VAL A 312 1.65 8.19 29.85
CA VAL A 312 1.51 6.76 30.16
C VAL A 312 0.81 6.57 31.50
N LYS A 313 1.22 7.28 32.56
CA LYS A 313 0.57 7.23 33.87
C LYS A 313 -0.91 7.63 33.80
N LYS A 314 -1.24 8.68 33.02
CA LYS A 314 -2.63 9.08 32.80
C LYS A 314 -3.41 8.00 32.06
N ARG A 315 -2.83 7.35 31.05
CA ARG A 315 -3.45 6.25 30.31
C ARG A 315 -3.71 5.03 31.21
N TYR A 316 -2.74 4.61 32.01
CA TYR A 316 -2.94 3.52 32.98
C TYR A 316 -3.97 3.86 34.05
N SER A 317 -4.14 5.13 34.43
CA SER A 317 -5.17 5.52 35.40
C SER A 317 -6.59 5.29 34.91
N THR A 318 -6.81 5.17 33.59
CA THR A 318 -8.09 4.79 33.00
C THR A 318 -8.21 3.27 32.78
N GLY A 319 -7.22 2.48 33.17
CA GLY A 319 -7.21 1.02 33.00
C GLY A 319 -6.87 0.55 31.59
N HIS A 320 -6.38 1.44 30.72
CA HIS A 320 -6.08 1.13 29.34
C HIS A 320 -4.56 1.05 29.08
N ARG A 321 -4.17 0.29 28.06
CA ARG A 321 -2.83 0.15 27.50
C ARG A 321 -2.50 1.29 26.53
N THR A 322 -1.23 1.45 26.20
CA THR A 322 -0.79 2.41 25.19
C THR A 322 -0.94 1.84 23.77
N ALA A 323 -0.90 2.71 22.76
CA ALA A 323 -0.87 2.29 21.37
C ALA A 323 0.32 1.37 21.04
N ARG A 324 1.48 1.58 21.69
CA ARG A 324 2.70 0.79 21.47
C ARG A 324 2.62 -0.57 22.16
N GLU A 325 2.11 -0.64 23.38
CA GLU A 325 1.88 -1.92 24.08
C GLU A 325 0.93 -2.83 23.30
N ASN A 326 -0.11 -2.27 22.68
CA ASN A 326 -1.04 -3.04 21.84
C ASN A 326 -0.38 -3.57 20.56
N ILE A 327 0.49 -2.77 19.93
CA ILE A 327 1.23 -3.20 18.74
C ILE A 327 2.30 -4.25 19.09
N GLU A 328 3.00 -4.07 20.21
CA GLU A 328 4.01 -4.99 20.72
C GLU A 328 3.40 -6.34 21.13
N ASP A 329 2.22 -6.33 21.77
CA ASP A 329 1.49 -7.57 22.06
C ASP A 329 0.95 -8.22 20.78
N LEU A 330 0.46 -7.43 19.82
CA LEU A 330 -0.06 -7.97 18.56
C LEU A 330 1.05 -8.64 17.73
N CYS A 331 2.16 -7.95 17.51
CA CYS A 331 3.21 -8.39 16.60
C CYS A 331 4.18 -9.36 17.28
N ASP A 332 4.71 -10.30 16.50
CA ASP A 332 5.76 -11.20 16.95
C ASP A 332 7.02 -10.40 17.33
N GLU A 333 7.74 -10.85 18.35
CA GLU A 333 8.88 -10.13 18.92
C GLU A 333 9.92 -9.74 17.86
N GLY A 334 10.27 -8.45 17.81
CA GLY A 334 11.25 -7.91 16.86
C GLY A 334 10.79 -7.81 15.40
N SER A 335 9.53 -8.17 15.08
CA SER A 335 9.03 -8.16 13.69
C SER A 335 8.51 -6.79 13.23
N PHE A 336 8.13 -5.90 14.16
CA PHE A 336 7.46 -4.64 13.81
C PHE A 336 8.43 -3.58 13.28
N VAL A 337 8.18 -3.11 12.07
CA VAL A 337 8.91 -2.05 11.38
C VAL A 337 8.02 -0.83 11.26
N GLU A 338 8.27 0.18 12.09
CA GLU A 338 7.45 1.39 12.19
C GLU A 338 7.72 2.39 11.04
N TYR A 339 6.64 2.97 10.52
CA TYR A 339 6.64 3.99 9.46
C TYR A 339 6.29 5.37 10.02
N GLY A 340 7.07 6.37 9.63
CA GLY A 340 6.81 7.77 10.01
C GLY A 340 6.87 8.02 11.51
N SER A 341 7.80 7.38 12.22
CA SER A 341 7.96 7.50 13.68
C SER A 341 8.34 8.90 14.14
N VAL A 342 9.01 9.69 13.30
CA VAL A 342 9.43 11.09 13.60
C VAL A 342 8.46 12.15 13.07
N VAL A 343 7.31 11.74 12.52
CA VAL A 343 6.30 12.66 11.98
C VAL A 343 5.66 13.44 13.12
N MET A 344 5.34 14.72 12.92
CA MET A 344 4.70 15.59 13.92
C MET A 344 3.40 16.18 13.37
N ALA A 345 2.52 16.64 14.27
CA ALA A 345 1.29 17.33 13.88
C ALA A 345 1.56 18.57 13.01
N ALA A 346 0.64 18.86 12.09
CA ALA A 346 0.73 19.98 11.15
C ALA A 346 0.36 21.33 11.82
N GLN A 347 1.11 21.71 12.87
CA GLN A 347 0.82 22.85 13.75
C GLN A 347 2.03 23.75 14.03
N ARG A 348 3.05 23.74 13.17
CA ARG A 348 4.27 24.56 13.28
C ARG A 348 3.99 26.07 13.30
N ARG A 349 2.88 26.52 12.71
CA ARG A 349 2.48 27.94 12.75
C ARG A 349 2.05 28.41 14.14
N ARG A 350 1.72 27.51 15.07
CA ARG A 350 1.18 27.85 16.39
C ARG A 350 1.90 27.22 17.58
N ARG A 351 2.87 26.33 17.33
CA ARG A 351 3.66 25.63 18.35
C ARG A 351 5.13 25.60 17.93
N SER A 352 6.03 25.69 18.90
CA SER A 352 7.46 25.47 18.69
C SER A 352 7.75 24.03 18.25
N GLU A 353 8.84 23.81 17.51
CA GLU A 353 9.25 22.46 17.11
C GLU A 353 9.49 21.54 18.32
N GLU A 354 10.10 22.04 19.40
CA GLU A 354 10.35 21.27 20.62
C GLU A 354 9.05 20.76 21.27
N ASP A 355 8.02 21.60 21.37
CA ASP A 355 6.68 21.19 21.81
C ASP A 355 6.07 20.12 20.90
N LEU A 356 6.20 20.27 19.58
CA LEU A 356 5.66 19.30 18.62
C LEU A 356 6.38 17.95 18.72
N ILE A 357 7.71 17.96 18.86
CA ILE A 357 8.50 16.74 19.07
C ILE A 357 8.04 16.06 20.37
N LYS A 358 7.92 16.81 21.46
CA LYS A 358 7.54 16.25 22.75
C LYS A 358 6.11 15.69 22.77
N ASN A 359 5.16 16.41 22.19
CA ASN A 359 3.74 16.14 22.41
C ASN A 359 3.00 15.53 21.21
N THR A 360 3.61 15.52 20.01
CA THR A 360 2.93 15.10 18.78
C THR A 360 3.76 14.20 17.86
N THR A 361 4.91 13.70 18.32
CA THR A 361 5.70 12.73 17.53
C THR A 361 4.87 11.46 17.26
N GLY A 362 4.96 10.96 16.02
CA GLY A 362 4.09 9.95 15.42
C GLY A 362 2.76 10.50 14.87
N ASP A 363 2.43 11.76 15.13
CA ASP A 363 1.14 12.43 14.87
C ASP A 363 -0.09 11.67 15.40
N GLY A 364 0.07 10.98 16.53
CA GLY A 364 -0.99 10.20 17.16
C GLY A 364 -1.37 8.93 16.40
N MET A 365 -0.43 8.36 15.64
CA MET A 365 -0.58 7.06 14.99
C MET A 365 0.74 6.30 15.01
N VAL A 366 0.73 5.11 15.59
CA VAL A 366 1.79 4.10 15.42
C VAL A 366 1.36 3.18 14.29
N CYS A 367 2.14 3.09 13.21
CA CYS A 367 1.77 2.25 12.06
C CYS A 367 3.00 1.64 11.42
N GLY A 368 2.86 0.45 10.86
CA GLY A 368 3.99 -0.25 10.25
C GLY A 368 3.63 -1.63 9.73
N LEU A 369 4.69 -2.38 9.42
CA LEU A 369 4.62 -3.77 8.98
C LEU A 369 5.07 -4.67 10.14
N GLY A 370 4.47 -5.84 10.28
CA GLY A 370 4.87 -6.80 11.31
C GLY A 370 4.53 -8.23 10.92
N GLN A 371 4.77 -9.16 11.83
CA GLN A 371 4.31 -10.54 11.74
C GLN A 371 3.37 -10.84 12.90
N VAL A 372 2.38 -11.70 12.69
CA VAL A 372 1.43 -12.16 13.71
C VAL A 372 1.27 -13.67 13.54
N ASN A 373 1.42 -14.40 14.65
CA ASN A 373 1.32 -15.87 14.70
C ASN A 373 2.44 -16.58 13.90
N GLY A 374 3.63 -15.98 13.82
CA GLY A 374 4.80 -16.54 13.12
C GLY A 374 5.37 -17.81 13.77
N ASP A 375 4.96 -18.12 15.01
CA ASP A 375 5.22 -19.39 15.67
C ASP A 375 4.37 -20.55 15.12
N ILE A 376 3.20 -20.24 14.53
CA ILE A 376 2.25 -21.21 13.97
C ILE A 376 2.32 -21.26 12.44
N PHE A 377 2.42 -20.10 11.79
CA PHE A 377 2.35 -19.95 10.34
C PHE A 377 3.69 -19.47 9.76
N GLY A 378 3.93 -19.81 8.49
CA GLY A 378 5.16 -19.39 7.81
C GLY A 378 5.27 -17.87 7.65
N GLU A 379 6.49 -17.40 7.39
CA GLU A 379 6.77 -15.98 7.20
C GLU A 379 5.82 -15.32 6.19
N SER A 380 5.53 -15.97 5.05
CA SER A 380 4.66 -15.40 4.02
C SER A 380 3.22 -15.10 4.50
N ASP A 381 2.69 -15.94 5.39
CA ASP A 381 1.30 -15.93 5.86
C ASP A 381 1.14 -15.17 7.20
N SER A 382 2.25 -14.94 7.91
CA SER A 382 2.27 -14.16 9.17
C SER A 382 2.33 -12.66 8.96
N ARG A 383 2.70 -12.16 7.77
CA ARG A 383 2.86 -10.72 7.51
C ARG A 383 1.56 -9.97 7.66
N VAL A 384 1.62 -8.83 8.33
CA VAL A 384 0.48 -7.91 8.50
C VAL A 384 0.92 -6.46 8.32
N MET A 385 -0.08 -5.62 8.06
CA MET A 385 0.01 -4.20 8.36
C MET A 385 -0.74 -3.93 9.67
N ALA A 386 -0.08 -3.30 10.63
CA ALA A 386 -0.66 -2.94 11.91
C ALA A 386 -0.66 -1.42 12.10
N MET A 387 -1.77 -0.87 12.58
CA MET A 387 -1.97 0.55 12.83
C MET A 387 -2.72 0.75 14.13
N SER A 388 -2.27 1.69 14.94
CA SER A 388 -2.89 2.05 16.21
C SER A 388 -2.92 3.55 16.37
N TYR A 389 -4.12 4.13 16.50
CA TYR A 389 -4.25 5.51 16.92
C TYR A 389 -3.83 5.64 18.39
N ASP A 390 -3.05 6.69 18.70
CA ASP A 390 -2.60 6.96 20.06
C ASP A 390 -3.48 8.03 20.71
N TYR A 391 -4.37 7.59 21.60
CA TYR A 391 -5.28 8.48 22.32
C TYR A 391 -4.56 9.51 23.21
N MET A 392 -3.33 9.22 23.64
CA MET A 392 -2.53 10.15 24.43
C MET A 392 -2.10 11.38 23.62
N VAL A 393 -2.10 11.29 22.28
CA VAL A 393 -1.74 12.37 21.37
C VAL A 393 -2.99 12.94 20.72
N LEU A 394 -3.40 14.11 21.21
CA LEU A 394 -4.55 14.87 20.66
C LEU A 394 -5.82 14.01 20.55
N ALA A 395 -6.08 13.15 21.55
CA ALA A 395 -7.25 12.26 21.63
C ALA A 395 -7.42 11.31 20.44
N GLY A 396 -6.31 10.84 19.85
CA GLY A 396 -6.33 9.89 18.73
C GLY A 396 -6.99 10.47 17.47
N THR A 397 -7.07 11.80 17.37
CA THR A 397 -7.76 12.47 16.25
C THR A 397 -6.96 12.38 14.96
N GLN A 398 -7.67 12.39 13.83
CA GLN A 398 -7.14 12.29 12.48
C GLN A 398 -6.68 13.65 11.99
N GLY A 399 -5.37 13.86 11.95
CA GLY A 399 -4.72 15.09 11.47
C GLY A 399 -4.17 14.92 10.06
N LYS A 400 -3.59 15.99 9.50
CA LYS A 400 -3.05 15.96 8.13
C LYS A 400 -1.95 14.92 7.96
N MET A 401 -1.04 14.83 8.92
CA MET A 401 0.14 13.99 8.77
C MET A 401 -0.17 12.52 9.07
N ASN A 402 -1.00 12.21 10.06
CA ASN A 402 -1.46 10.84 10.26
C ASN A 402 -2.43 10.36 9.16
N HIS A 403 -3.13 11.26 8.45
CA HIS A 403 -3.77 10.94 7.18
C HIS A 403 -2.76 10.52 6.12
N ALA A 404 -1.70 11.29 5.91
CA ALA A 404 -0.64 10.93 4.95
C ALA A 404 0.05 9.60 5.32
N LYS A 405 0.24 9.34 6.62
CA LYS A 405 0.76 8.05 7.11
C LYS A 405 -0.18 6.91 6.74
N LYS A 406 -1.47 6.97 7.12
CA LYS A 406 -2.40 5.87 6.83
C LYS A 406 -2.66 5.68 5.34
N ASP A 407 -2.72 6.74 4.54
CA ASP A 407 -2.87 6.64 3.08
C ASP A 407 -1.70 5.83 2.47
N ARG A 408 -0.46 6.14 2.88
CA ARG A 408 0.73 5.38 2.46
C ARG A 408 0.66 3.92 2.90
N MET A 409 0.19 3.67 4.12
CA MET A 409 0.04 2.32 4.66
C MET A 409 -1.01 1.53 3.86
N PHE A 410 -2.16 2.11 3.54
CA PHE A 410 -3.21 1.46 2.75
C PHE A 410 -2.73 1.08 1.34
N GLU A 411 -1.96 1.94 0.68
CA GLU A 411 -1.35 1.62 -0.62
C GLU A 411 -0.38 0.42 -0.51
N ILE A 412 0.42 0.36 0.55
CA ILE A 412 1.32 -0.78 0.79
C ILE A 412 0.51 -2.06 1.03
N ALA A 413 -0.53 -2.00 1.85
CA ALA A 413 -1.39 -3.15 2.14
C ALA A 413 -2.10 -3.67 0.87
N GLU A 414 -2.62 -2.78 0.03
CA GLU A 414 -3.25 -3.16 -1.24
C GLU A 414 -2.24 -3.83 -2.18
N GLN A 415 -1.08 -3.19 -2.41
CA GLN A 415 -0.06 -3.69 -3.34
C GLN A 415 0.52 -5.04 -2.92
N ASN A 416 0.70 -5.25 -1.61
CA ASN A 416 1.37 -6.43 -1.06
C ASN A 416 0.39 -7.46 -0.47
N ARG A 417 -0.92 -7.20 -0.54
CA ARG A 417 -2.00 -8.03 0.00
C ARG A 417 -1.79 -8.38 1.47
N LEU A 418 -1.54 -7.36 2.29
CA LEU A 418 -1.30 -7.54 3.72
C LEU A 418 -2.62 -7.51 4.50
N PRO A 419 -2.95 -8.56 5.28
CA PRO A 419 -3.96 -8.47 6.32
C PRO A 419 -3.72 -7.23 7.19
N THR A 420 -4.80 -6.52 7.50
CA THR A 420 -4.75 -5.18 8.08
C THR A 420 -5.42 -5.17 9.43
N ILE A 421 -4.70 -4.75 10.47
CA ILE A 421 -5.23 -4.61 11.84
C ILE A 421 -5.18 -3.14 12.23
N LEU A 422 -6.33 -2.60 12.63
CA LEU A 422 -6.51 -1.21 13.03
C LEU A 422 -7.05 -1.13 14.46
N PHE A 423 -6.29 -0.53 15.38
CA PHE A 423 -6.83 -0.01 16.64
C PHE A 423 -7.37 1.40 16.39
N ALA A 424 -8.69 1.52 16.40
CA ALA A 424 -9.42 2.66 15.88
C ALA A 424 -9.77 3.73 16.93
N GLU A 425 -9.29 3.63 18.18
CA GLU A 425 -9.63 4.60 19.24
C GLU A 425 -9.28 6.05 18.81
N GLY A 426 -10.27 6.95 18.88
CA GLY A 426 -10.06 8.36 18.58
C GLY A 426 -11.32 9.16 18.30
N GLY A 427 -11.18 10.49 18.37
CA GLY A 427 -12.29 11.44 18.28
C GLY A 427 -12.65 11.95 16.87
N GLY A 428 -12.10 11.36 15.80
CA GLY A 428 -12.36 11.80 14.43
C GLY A 428 -11.46 12.92 13.93
N GLY A 429 -11.93 13.71 12.96
CA GLY A 429 -11.14 14.73 12.27
C GLY A 429 -10.61 15.83 13.21
N ARG A 430 -9.34 16.21 13.03
CA ARG A 430 -8.67 17.18 13.89
C ARG A 430 -8.83 18.62 13.37
N PRO A 431 -9.45 19.54 14.14
CA PRO A 431 -9.67 20.92 13.68
C PRO A 431 -8.43 21.83 13.83
N GLY A 432 -7.41 21.41 14.58
CA GLY A 432 -6.31 22.28 15.01
C GLY A 432 -5.08 22.33 14.08
N ASP A 433 -5.10 21.67 12.93
CA ASP A 433 -3.94 21.59 12.04
C ASP A 433 -3.82 22.84 11.16
N THR A 434 -3.01 23.80 11.59
CA THR A 434 -2.90 25.14 11.01
C THR A 434 -1.93 25.27 9.85
N ASP A 435 -1.04 24.30 9.64
CA ASP A 435 -0.01 24.39 8.60
C ASP A 435 -0.58 24.14 7.19
N THR A 436 -1.76 23.53 7.11
CA THR A 436 -2.40 23.17 5.84
C THR A 436 -3.13 24.34 5.20
N SER A 437 -3.14 24.38 3.88
CA SER A 437 -4.11 25.14 3.07
C SER A 437 -5.25 24.19 2.65
N GLY A 438 -6.49 24.65 2.75
CA GLY A 438 -7.66 23.84 2.43
C GLY A 438 -8.94 24.48 2.95
N VAL A 439 -10.08 24.03 2.45
CA VAL A 439 -11.40 24.55 2.86
C VAL A 439 -12.07 23.56 3.82
N ALA A 440 -12.33 22.34 3.37
CA ALA A 440 -13.16 21.37 4.11
C ALA A 440 -12.51 20.01 4.37
N GLY A 441 -11.40 19.67 3.69
CA GLY A 441 -10.73 18.36 3.84
C GLY A 441 -11.52 17.16 3.31
N LEU A 442 -12.55 17.40 2.49
CA LEU A 442 -13.42 16.36 1.91
C LEU A 442 -12.79 15.61 0.72
N ASP A 443 -11.59 16.01 0.32
CA ASP A 443 -10.78 15.39 -0.72
C ASP A 443 -9.82 14.31 -0.18
N CYS A 444 -9.88 14.00 1.12
CA CYS A 444 -9.06 12.93 1.70
C CYS A 444 -9.45 11.55 1.16
N LEU A 445 -8.45 10.75 0.80
CA LEU A 445 -8.65 9.44 0.16
C LEU A 445 -8.69 8.27 1.15
N ALA A 446 -8.25 8.49 2.39
CA ALA A 446 -8.15 7.48 3.45
C ALA A 446 -9.35 6.53 3.53
N PHE A 447 -10.57 7.06 3.58
CA PHE A 447 -11.77 6.25 3.74
C PHE A 447 -12.04 5.37 2.51
N THR A 448 -11.77 5.89 1.31
CA THR A 448 -11.88 5.14 0.06
C THR A 448 -10.82 4.05 -0.03
N TYR A 449 -9.55 4.38 0.23
CA TYR A 449 -8.44 3.42 0.16
C TYR A 449 -8.60 2.31 1.18
N PHE A 450 -9.02 2.63 2.41
CA PHE A 450 -9.27 1.61 3.43
C PHE A 450 -10.45 0.70 3.06
N ALA A 451 -11.58 1.27 2.62
CA ALA A 451 -12.74 0.48 2.19
C ALA A 451 -12.42 -0.42 0.97
N GLN A 452 -11.49 0.01 0.10
CA GLN A 452 -11.01 -0.79 -1.03
C GLN A 452 -10.21 -2.03 -0.60
N LEU A 453 -9.76 -2.13 0.66
CA LEU A 453 -9.15 -3.37 1.18
C LEU A 453 -10.19 -4.47 1.43
N SER A 454 -11.47 -4.14 1.64
CA SER A 454 -12.53 -5.12 1.87
C SER A 454 -12.60 -6.15 0.74
N GLY A 455 -12.61 -7.43 1.10
CA GLY A 455 -12.60 -8.56 0.17
C GLY A 455 -11.29 -8.76 -0.60
N LEU A 456 -10.25 -7.94 -0.37
CA LEU A 456 -8.89 -8.13 -0.88
C LEU A 456 -7.99 -8.80 0.16
N VAL A 457 -8.03 -8.29 1.39
CA VAL A 457 -7.26 -8.76 2.55
C VAL A 457 -8.19 -8.80 3.77
N PRO A 458 -7.97 -9.69 4.76
CA PRO A 458 -8.68 -9.61 6.02
C PRO A 458 -8.43 -8.27 6.70
N VAL A 459 -9.51 -7.56 7.06
CA VAL A 459 -9.44 -6.27 7.78
C VAL A 459 -10.06 -6.42 9.16
N ILE A 460 -9.24 -6.24 10.20
CA ILE A 460 -9.61 -6.42 11.61
C ILE A 460 -9.63 -5.05 12.28
N GLY A 461 -10.79 -4.67 12.79
CA GLY A 461 -10.99 -3.46 13.58
C GLY A 461 -11.01 -3.79 15.06
N ILE A 462 -10.18 -3.10 15.85
CA ILE A 462 -10.17 -3.17 17.30
C ILE A 462 -10.50 -1.78 17.84
N THR A 463 -11.35 -1.68 18.84
CA THR A 463 -11.57 -0.41 19.54
C THR A 463 -11.60 -0.63 21.04
N THR A 464 -11.08 0.37 21.74
CA THR A 464 -11.19 0.55 23.18
C THR A 464 -11.56 2.00 23.45
N GLY A 465 -12.25 2.29 24.55
CA GLY A 465 -12.67 3.66 24.86
C GLY A 465 -13.50 4.30 23.75
N ARG A 466 -13.07 5.44 23.21
CA ARG A 466 -13.92 6.30 22.37
C ARG A 466 -13.55 6.19 20.90
N CYS A 467 -14.49 5.82 20.03
CA CYS A 467 -14.31 5.74 18.58
C CYS A 467 -15.40 6.53 17.86
N PHE A 468 -15.07 7.73 17.38
CA PHE A 468 -16.04 8.64 16.77
C PHE A 468 -15.66 9.12 15.37
N ALA A 469 -16.69 9.45 14.57
CA ALA A 469 -16.56 10.06 13.25
C ALA A 469 -15.63 9.27 12.32
N GLY A 470 -14.58 9.89 11.77
CA GLY A 470 -13.68 9.24 10.82
C GLY A 470 -13.02 7.97 11.39
N ASN A 471 -12.83 7.86 12.71
CA ASN A 471 -12.31 6.65 13.34
C ASN A 471 -13.35 5.52 13.27
N ALA A 472 -14.60 5.82 13.63
CA ALA A 472 -15.71 4.88 13.57
C ALA A 472 -16.05 4.45 12.13
N VAL A 473 -15.87 5.35 11.14
CA VAL A 473 -16.05 5.01 9.72
C VAL A 473 -15.01 3.99 9.26
N LEU A 474 -13.74 4.14 9.63
CA LEU A 474 -12.72 3.12 9.33
C LEU A 474 -13.07 1.80 10.04
N LEU A 475 -13.45 1.85 11.31
CA LEU A 475 -13.85 0.67 12.07
C LEU A 475 -15.03 -0.06 11.40
N GLY A 476 -16.06 0.67 10.98
CA GLY A 476 -17.25 0.16 10.29
C GLY A 476 -16.99 -0.48 8.93
N CYS A 477 -15.83 -0.23 8.32
CA CYS A 477 -15.40 -0.87 7.07
C CYS A 477 -14.64 -2.19 7.27
N CYS A 478 -14.38 -2.61 8.52
CA CYS A 478 -13.65 -3.83 8.82
C CYS A 478 -14.53 -5.09 8.63
N ASP A 479 -13.89 -6.22 8.38
CA ASP A 479 -14.59 -7.52 8.29
C ASP A 479 -15.08 -7.99 9.67
N VAL A 480 -14.36 -7.62 10.72
CA VAL A 480 -14.72 -7.87 12.12
C VAL A 480 -14.40 -6.65 12.99
N ILE A 481 -15.30 -6.33 13.91
CA ILE A 481 -15.16 -5.31 14.95
C ILE A 481 -15.06 -6.00 16.31
N ILE A 482 -13.89 -5.90 16.91
CA ILE A 482 -13.58 -6.33 18.28
C ILE A 482 -13.61 -5.07 19.15
N ALA A 483 -14.46 -5.05 20.18
CA ALA A 483 -14.60 -3.88 21.04
C ALA A 483 -14.54 -4.27 22.51
N THR A 484 -13.80 -3.50 23.31
CA THR A 484 -13.78 -3.69 24.77
C THR A 484 -15.11 -3.25 25.39
N GLU A 485 -15.48 -3.82 26.53
CA GLU A 485 -16.74 -3.53 27.23
C GLU A 485 -16.95 -2.04 27.56
N ASP A 486 -15.86 -1.27 27.71
CA ASP A 486 -15.87 0.17 27.99
C ASP A 486 -15.89 1.05 26.72
N SER A 487 -16.10 0.46 25.54
CA SER A 487 -16.09 1.18 24.27
C SER A 487 -17.37 1.98 24.00
N ASN A 488 -17.21 3.08 23.28
CA ASN A 488 -18.27 3.91 22.72
C ASN A 488 -18.00 4.16 21.24
N ILE A 489 -18.93 3.78 20.37
CA ILE A 489 -18.76 3.84 18.91
C ILE A 489 -19.86 4.72 18.31
N GLY A 490 -19.50 5.73 17.50
CA GLY A 490 -20.51 6.59 16.89
C GLY A 490 -20.06 7.38 15.67
N ILE A 491 -20.96 7.59 14.71
CA ILE A 491 -20.66 8.41 13.52
C ILE A 491 -20.40 9.88 13.87
N GLY A 492 -20.93 10.38 14.99
CA GLY A 492 -20.63 11.71 15.51
C GLY A 492 -20.32 11.66 16.99
N GLY A 493 -19.24 12.30 17.43
CA GLY A 493 -18.97 12.50 18.85
C GLY A 493 -19.78 13.67 19.43
N PRO A 494 -19.72 13.90 20.76
CA PRO A 494 -20.51 14.93 21.45
C PRO A 494 -20.52 16.31 20.80
N ALA A 495 -19.35 16.81 20.39
CA ALA A 495 -19.24 18.13 19.76
C ALA A 495 -19.98 18.23 18.41
N MET A 496 -20.07 17.13 17.65
CA MET A 496 -20.80 17.09 16.38
C MET A 496 -22.32 17.03 16.62
N ILE A 497 -22.75 16.31 17.65
CA ILE A 497 -24.16 16.20 18.05
C ILE A 497 -24.68 17.56 18.54
N GLU A 498 -23.92 18.22 19.42
CA GLU A 498 -24.22 19.56 19.90
C GLU A 498 -24.21 20.57 18.75
N GLY A 499 -23.18 20.53 17.90
CA GLY A 499 -23.10 21.39 16.71
C GLY A 499 -24.26 21.22 15.72
N GLY A 500 -24.91 20.05 15.72
CA GLY A 500 -26.12 19.76 14.95
C GLY A 500 -27.43 20.20 15.63
N GLY A 501 -27.38 20.75 16.84
CA GLY A 501 -28.55 21.17 17.61
C GLY A 501 -29.36 20.02 18.21
N LEU A 502 -28.75 18.82 18.34
CA LEU A 502 -29.44 17.62 18.82
C LEU A 502 -29.37 17.44 20.35
N GLY A 503 -28.75 18.40 21.05
CA GLY A 503 -28.56 18.38 22.50
C GLY A 503 -27.09 18.15 22.90
N VAL A 504 -26.87 18.12 24.20
CA VAL A 504 -25.54 17.91 24.81
C VAL A 504 -25.53 16.53 25.45
N PHE A 505 -24.54 15.73 25.08
CA PHE A 505 -24.36 14.37 25.59
C PHE A 505 -22.91 14.20 26.03
N THR A 506 -22.71 13.34 27.03
CA THR A 506 -21.38 12.85 27.39
C THR A 506 -20.90 11.82 26.35
N PRO A 507 -19.58 11.61 26.20
CA PRO A 507 -19.06 10.54 25.33
C PRO A 507 -19.65 9.16 25.64
N ASP A 508 -19.97 8.89 26.90
CA ASP A 508 -20.44 7.58 27.37
C ASP A 508 -21.92 7.32 27.01
N GLU A 509 -22.65 8.36 26.63
CA GLU A 509 -24.02 8.25 26.11
C GLU A 509 -24.05 8.00 24.59
N VAL A 510 -22.91 8.11 23.89
CA VAL A 510 -22.84 8.02 22.43
C VAL A 510 -22.38 6.64 22.01
N GLY A 511 -23.35 5.79 21.70
CA GLY A 511 -23.12 4.45 21.18
C GLY A 511 -22.42 3.51 22.18
N PRO A 512 -22.95 3.35 23.39
CA PRO A 512 -22.45 2.41 24.39
C PRO A 512 -22.59 0.94 23.94
N MET A 513 -21.79 0.05 24.53
CA MET A 513 -21.73 -1.37 24.18
C MET A 513 -23.07 -2.11 24.34
N ASP A 514 -23.90 -1.72 25.32
CA ASP A 514 -25.24 -2.29 25.52
C ASP A 514 -26.23 -1.92 24.38
N VAL A 515 -25.85 -0.99 23.52
CA VAL A 515 -26.55 -0.66 22.26
C VAL A 515 -25.84 -1.26 21.05
N GLN A 516 -24.51 -1.17 20.98
CA GLN A 516 -23.73 -1.56 19.80
C GLN A 516 -23.54 -3.08 19.63
N VAL A 517 -23.59 -3.84 20.72
CA VAL A 517 -23.57 -5.30 20.65
C VAL A 517 -24.93 -5.83 20.15
N PRO A 518 -26.08 -5.47 20.75
CA PRO A 518 -27.37 -6.03 20.33
C PRO A 518 -27.88 -5.52 18.99
N ASN A 519 -27.31 -4.44 18.44
CA ASN A 519 -27.66 -3.94 17.11
C ASN A 519 -26.78 -4.51 15.99
N GLY A 520 -25.76 -5.31 16.30
CA GLY A 520 -24.90 -5.99 15.33
C GLY A 520 -23.74 -5.15 14.78
N VAL A 521 -23.47 -3.96 15.32
CA VAL A 521 -22.27 -3.18 14.98
C VAL A 521 -21.02 -3.87 15.52
N VAL A 522 -21.04 -4.32 16.77
CA VAL A 522 -19.90 -5.07 17.34
C VAL A 522 -20.06 -6.56 17.05
N ASP A 523 -19.02 -7.15 16.48
CA ASP A 523 -18.98 -8.59 16.20
C ASP A 523 -18.53 -9.41 17.41
N LEU A 524 -17.57 -8.88 18.18
CA LEU A 524 -16.92 -9.54 19.31
C LEU A 524 -16.73 -8.53 20.45
N SER A 525 -17.52 -8.66 21.51
CA SER A 525 -17.32 -7.92 22.76
C SER A 525 -16.29 -8.67 23.62
N VAL A 526 -15.28 -7.95 24.10
CA VAL A 526 -14.19 -8.51 24.93
C VAL A 526 -14.00 -7.65 26.17
N LYS A 527 -13.40 -8.22 27.21
CA LYS A 527 -13.25 -7.54 28.50
C LYS A 527 -12.27 -6.37 28.44
N ASP A 528 -11.12 -6.58 27.82
CA ASP A 528 -10.01 -5.62 27.81
C ASP A 528 -9.14 -5.76 26.54
N GLU A 529 -8.18 -4.84 26.38
CA GLU A 529 -7.32 -4.78 25.19
C GLU A 529 -6.43 -6.04 25.03
N LYS A 530 -6.11 -6.74 26.13
CA LYS A 530 -5.34 -7.98 26.04
C LYS A 530 -6.17 -9.08 25.39
N GLU A 531 -7.40 -9.28 25.87
CA GLU A 531 -8.33 -10.21 25.23
C GLU A 531 -8.62 -9.80 23.77
N ALA A 532 -8.72 -8.49 23.48
CA ALA A 532 -8.90 -8.00 22.12
C ALA A 532 -7.78 -8.45 21.17
N VAL A 533 -6.52 -8.36 21.61
CA VAL A 533 -5.35 -8.82 20.83
C VAL A 533 -5.37 -10.35 20.67
N GLU A 534 -5.65 -11.10 21.73
CA GLU A 534 -5.74 -12.57 21.68
C GLU A 534 -6.82 -13.03 20.68
N VAL A 535 -7.98 -12.39 20.70
CA VAL A 535 -9.09 -12.66 19.78
C VAL A 535 -8.75 -12.23 18.36
N ALA A 536 -8.07 -11.10 18.16
CA ALA A 536 -7.62 -10.65 16.84
C ALA A 536 -6.61 -11.64 16.22
N LYS A 537 -5.64 -12.13 17.01
CA LYS A 537 -4.70 -13.19 16.60
C LYS A 537 -5.45 -14.47 16.22
N LYS A 538 -6.43 -14.88 17.03
CA LYS A 538 -7.26 -16.06 16.76
C LYS A 538 -8.07 -15.90 15.48
N TYR A 539 -8.74 -14.76 15.30
CA TYR A 539 -9.51 -14.43 14.10
C TYR A 539 -8.62 -14.47 12.86
N LEU A 540 -7.46 -13.80 12.89
CA LEU A 540 -6.52 -13.78 11.77
C LEU A 540 -6.06 -15.20 11.40
N SER A 541 -5.84 -16.06 12.39
CA SER A 541 -5.36 -17.43 12.16
C SER A 541 -6.20 -18.22 11.15
N TYR A 542 -7.52 -18.00 11.08
CA TYR A 542 -8.39 -18.73 10.14
C TYR A 542 -8.09 -18.40 8.67
N PHE A 543 -7.48 -17.25 8.42
CA PHE A 543 -7.09 -16.76 7.10
C PHE A 543 -5.63 -17.07 6.75
N GLN A 544 -4.82 -17.50 7.72
CA GLN A 544 -3.38 -17.80 7.56
C GLN A 544 -3.07 -19.25 7.19
N GLY A 545 -4.10 -20.09 7.07
CA GLY A 545 -3.98 -21.47 6.60
C GLY A 545 -4.33 -22.53 7.65
N SER A 546 -3.79 -23.73 7.48
CA SER A 546 -4.09 -24.89 8.33
C SER A 546 -3.09 -25.03 9.47
N THR A 547 -3.56 -25.49 10.64
CA THR A 547 -2.70 -25.79 11.79
C THR A 547 -2.33 -27.28 11.86
N LYS A 548 -1.14 -27.60 12.37
CA LYS A 548 -0.66 -28.99 12.47
C LYS A 548 -1.07 -29.66 13.77
N ASP A 549 -1.02 -28.92 14.87
CA ASP A 549 -1.37 -29.41 16.19
C ASP A 549 -2.86 -29.14 16.47
N TRP A 550 -3.65 -30.22 16.51
CA TRP A 550 -5.07 -30.17 16.80
C TRP A 550 -5.51 -31.39 17.57
N LYS A 551 -6.65 -31.27 18.27
CA LYS A 551 -7.26 -32.35 19.01
C LYS A 551 -8.75 -32.40 18.71
N ALA A 552 -9.23 -33.55 18.25
CA ALA A 552 -10.65 -33.79 18.03
C ALA A 552 -11.38 -34.11 19.35
N PRO A 553 -12.65 -33.71 19.51
CA PRO A 553 -13.54 -34.22 20.55
C PRO A 553 -13.88 -35.70 20.29
N ASP A 554 -14.47 -36.39 21.28
CA ASP A 554 -15.02 -37.74 21.06
C ASP A 554 -16.29 -37.67 20.20
N PRO A 555 -16.26 -38.13 18.94
CA PRO A 555 -17.36 -37.92 17.99
C PRO A 555 -18.63 -38.67 18.39
N ARG A 556 -18.54 -39.70 19.24
CA ARG A 556 -19.71 -40.48 19.68
C ARG A 556 -20.69 -39.68 20.53
N LYS A 557 -20.24 -38.56 21.11
CA LYS A 557 -21.12 -37.65 21.88
C LYS A 557 -22.22 -37.03 21.00
N LEU A 558 -21.93 -36.78 19.71
CA LEU A 558 -22.89 -36.19 18.76
C LEU A 558 -24.15 -37.04 18.59
N ARG A 559 -24.08 -38.36 18.82
CA ARG A 559 -25.23 -39.28 18.76
C ARG A 559 -26.31 -38.97 19.79
N PHE A 560 -25.96 -38.26 20.86
CA PHE A 560 -26.85 -37.99 22.00
C PHE A 560 -27.19 -36.51 22.17
N THR A 561 -26.55 -35.61 21.42
CA THR A 561 -26.76 -34.15 21.52
C THR A 561 -28.18 -33.76 21.11
N VAL A 562 -28.74 -34.41 20.08
CA VAL A 562 -30.10 -34.13 19.60
C VAL A 562 -31.08 -35.14 20.22
N PRO A 563 -32.08 -34.68 20.99
CA PRO A 563 -33.07 -35.57 21.59
C PRO A 563 -33.92 -36.29 20.53
N GLU A 564 -34.22 -37.57 20.75
CA GLU A 564 -35.14 -38.34 19.90
C GLU A 564 -36.55 -37.75 19.86
N ASN A 565 -36.98 -37.10 20.96
CA ASN A 565 -38.22 -36.33 20.96
C ASN A 565 -38.04 -35.07 20.11
N ARG A 566 -38.62 -35.08 18.91
CA ARG A 566 -38.55 -33.99 17.90
C ARG A 566 -38.93 -32.60 18.42
N LEU A 567 -39.76 -32.52 19.47
CA LEU A 567 -40.20 -31.24 20.05
C LEU A 567 -39.25 -30.71 21.14
N ARG A 568 -38.32 -31.54 21.62
CA ARG A 568 -37.42 -31.15 22.71
C ARG A 568 -36.25 -30.31 22.18
N TYR A 569 -35.98 -29.22 22.88
CA TYR A 569 -34.87 -28.32 22.62
C TYR A 569 -33.49 -28.99 22.88
N TYR A 570 -32.47 -28.53 22.16
CA TYR A 570 -31.04 -28.76 22.41
C TYR A 570 -30.26 -27.52 21.96
N ASP A 571 -29.04 -27.33 22.47
CA ASP A 571 -28.17 -26.24 22.04
C ASP A 571 -27.36 -26.65 20.80
N MET A 572 -27.52 -25.91 19.70
CA MET A 572 -26.74 -26.13 18.47
C MET A 572 -25.24 -25.91 18.69
N ARG A 573 -24.83 -25.14 19.70
CA ARG A 573 -23.41 -24.97 20.03
C ARG A 573 -22.76 -26.27 20.50
N GLU A 574 -23.49 -27.15 21.19
CA GLU A 574 -22.98 -28.48 21.55
C GLU A 574 -22.69 -29.35 20.30
N VAL A 575 -23.46 -29.18 19.23
CA VAL A 575 -23.20 -29.84 17.94
C VAL A 575 -21.93 -29.27 17.30
N ILE A 576 -21.79 -27.94 17.28
CA ILE A 576 -20.59 -27.27 16.76
C ILE A 576 -19.34 -27.71 17.56
N GLU A 577 -19.43 -27.77 18.89
CA GLU A 577 -18.36 -28.26 19.79
C GLU A 577 -17.99 -29.72 19.55
N GLY A 578 -18.96 -30.59 19.27
CA GLY A 578 -18.68 -31.98 18.93
C GLY A 578 -18.08 -32.18 17.53
N ILE A 579 -18.16 -31.17 16.65
CA ILE A 579 -17.56 -31.20 15.31
C ILE A 579 -16.20 -30.51 15.29
N ALA A 580 -16.04 -29.37 15.93
CA ALA A 580 -14.84 -28.54 15.88
C ALA A 580 -13.65 -29.17 16.63
N ASP A 581 -12.43 -28.86 16.20
CA ASP A 581 -11.23 -29.15 17.00
C ASP A 581 -11.30 -28.36 18.32
N ILE A 582 -10.83 -28.98 19.42
CA ILE A 582 -10.94 -28.40 20.76
C ILE A 582 -10.21 -27.05 20.82
N GLY A 583 -10.90 -26.01 21.29
CA GLY A 583 -10.38 -24.65 21.40
C GLY A 583 -10.45 -23.82 20.11
N SER A 584 -10.86 -24.41 18.98
CA SER A 584 -10.85 -23.75 17.67
C SER A 584 -12.07 -22.90 17.36
N ILE A 585 -13.09 -22.85 18.22
CA ILE A 585 -14.33 -22.10 17.97
C ILE A 585 -14.11 -20.60 18.23
N LEU A 586 -14.56 -19.77 17.28
CA LEU A 586 -14.74 -18.34 17.44
C LEU A 586 -16.10 -17.94 16.83
N GLU A 587 -17.10 -17.74 17.69
CA GLU A 587 -18.44 -17.34 17.27
C GLU A 587 -18.50 -15.83 16.99
N ILE A 588 -19.07 -15.44 15.85
CA ILE A 588 -19.13 -14.05 15.37
C ILE A 588 -20.55 -13.50 15.53
N ARG A 589 -20.69 -12.27 16.06
CA ARG A 589 -21.97 -11.60 16.33
C ARG A 589 -22.93 -12.44 17.18
N LYS A 590 -22.43 -13.13 18.21
CA LYS A 590 -23.23 -14.06 19.04
C LYS A 590 -24.53 -13.41 19.56
N ASP A 591 -24.45 -12.15 19.98
CA ASP A 591 -25.54 -11.43 20.65
C ASP A 591 -26.45 -10.64 19.71
N TRP A 592 -26.20 -10.70 18.39
CA TRP A 592 -27.08 -10.14 17.36
C TRP A 592 -27.66 -11.24 16.46
N ALA A 593 -28.94 -11.13 16.13
CA ALA A 593 -29.68 -12.10 15.32
C ALA A 593 -29.42 -13.56 15.75
N PRO A 594 -29.74 -13.93 17.02
CA PRO A 594 -29.33 -15.21 17.61
C PRO A 594 -30.00 -16.44 16.96
N GLY A 595 -30.97 -16.24 16.04
CA GLY A 595 -31.59 -17.29 15.23
C GLY A 595 -30.62 -17.99 14.26
N ILE A 596 -29.57 -17.28 13.84
CA ILE A 596 -28.48 -17.83 13.02
C ILE A 596 -27.16 -17.67 13.78
N ILE A 597 -26.48 -18.80 13.98
CA ILE A 597 -25.13 -18.86 14.54
C ILE A 597 -24.13 -18.79 13.39
N THR A 598 -23.15 -17.92 13.51
CA THR A 598 -22.03 -17.79 12.58
C THR A 598 -20.73 -17.95 13.35
N SER A 599 -19.84 -18.84 12.92
CA SER A 599 -18.61 -19.12 13.67
C SER A 599 -17.49 -19.55 12.75
N PHE A 600 -16.25 -19.18 13.07
CA PHE A 600 -15.09 -19.90 12.54
C PHE A 600 -14.74 -21.06 13.46
N ILE A 601 -14.39 -22.20 12.87
CA ILE A 601 -13.89 -23.39 13.56
C ILE A 601 -12.70 -23.97 12.81
N ARG A 602 -12.06 -25.01 13.37
CA ARG A 602 -11.18 -25.90 12.62
C ARG A 602 -11.67 -27.34 12.67
N VAL A 603 -11.40 -28.10 11.60
CA VAL A 603 -11.58 -29.56 11.55
C VAL A 603 -10.29 -30.16 10.99
N GLU A 604 -9.58 -30.95 11.81
CA GLU A 604 -8.24 -31.46 11.50
C GLU A 604 -7.27 -30.33 11.10
N GLY A 605 -7.33 -29.20 11.82
CA GLY A 605 -6.51 -28.02 11.59
C GLY A 605 -6.95 -27.11 10.44
N ARG A 606 -7.90 -27.53 9.59
CA ARG A 606 -8.40 -26.73 8.46
C ARG A 606 -9.48 -25.76 8.90
N SER A 607 -9.35 -24.48 8.54
CA SER A 607 -10.37 -23.46 8.79
C SER A 607 -11.68 -23.77 8.08
N VAL A 608 -12.80 -23.63 8.79
CA VAL A 608 -14.15 -23.79 8.27
C VAL A 608 -15.05 -22.71 8.87
N GLY A 609 -15.84 -22.04 8.03
CA GLY A 609 -16.91 -21.15 8.46
C GLY A 609 -18.19 -21.94 8.68
N VAL A 610 -18.86 -21.76 9.81
CA VAL A 610 -20.11 -22.44 10.17
C VAL A 610 -21.26 -21.46 10.12
N VAL A 611 -22.35 -21.85 9.45
CA VAL A 611 -23.66 -21.19 9.52
C VAL A 611 -24.66 -22.21 10.05
N ALA A 612 -25.31 -21.93 11.17
CA ALA A 612 -26.21 -22.89 11.81
C ALA A 612 -27.50 -22.23 12.29
N ASN A 613 -28.63 -22.94 12.17
CA ASN A 613 -29.87 -22.51 12.81
C ASN A 613 -29.78 -22.71 14.32
N ASN A 614 -30.30 -21.78 15.11
CA ASN A 614 -30.43 -21.92 16.56
C ASN A 614 -31.87 -22.31 16.93
N PRO A 615 -32.15 -23.58 17.30
CA PRO A 615 -33.49 -24.02 17.67
C PRO A 615 -34.05 -23.31 18.90
N GLY A 616 -33.20 -22.70 19.73
CA GLY A 616 -33.59 -21.94 20.91
C GLY A 616 -34.20 -20.57 20.60
N HIS A 617 -34.09 -20.10 19.36
CA HIS A 617 -34.67 -18.84 18.90
C HIS A 617 -35.63 -19.10 17.74
N LEU A 618 -36.91 -18.76 17.92
CA LEU A 618 -37.94 -18.94 16.89
C LEU A 618 -37.97 -20.37 16.30
N SER A 619 -37.63 -21.38 17.12
CA SER A 619 -37.49 -22.77 16.69
C SER A 619 -36.47 -22.98 15.55
N GLY A 620 -35.51 -22.09 15.34
CA GLY A 620 -34.53 -22.14 14.25
C GLY A 620 -35.00 -21.53 12.93
N ALA A 621 -36.15 -20.84 12.93
CA ALA A 621 -36.65 -20.13 11.74
C ALA A 621 -35.71 -18.99 11.34
N ILE A 622 -35.69 -18.67 10.04
CA ILE A 622 -34.89 -17.58 9.50
C ILE A 622 -35.74 -16.32 9.42
N ASP A 623 -35.44 -15.32 10.25
CA ASP A 623 -36.02 -13.98 10.19
C ASP A 623 -35.10 -13.00 9.44
N SER A 624 -35.50 -11.74 9.32
CA SER A 624 -34.75 -10.75 8.53
C SER A 624 -33.33 -10.51 9.06
N PRO A 625 -33.10 -10.29 10.37
CA PRO A 625 -31.74 -10.16 10.91
C PRO A 625 -30.92 -11.44 10.76
N GLY A 626 -31.53 -12.62 10.95
CA GLY A 626 -30.85 -13.90 10.76
C GLY A 626 -30.39 -14.11 9.31
N ALA A 627 -31.23 -13.72 8.35
CA ALA A 627 -30.91 -13.79 6.93
C ALA A 627 -29.76 -12.85 6.53
N ASP A 628 -29.71 -11.63 7.08
CA ASP A 628 -28.60 -10.69 6.89
C ASP A 628 -27.31 -11.23 7.47
N LYS A 629 -27.33 -11.64 8.76
CA LYS A 629 -26.17 -12.22 9.45
C LYS A 629 -25.57 -13.40 8.69
N GLY A 630 -26.41 -14.37 8.30
CA GLY A 630 -25.99 -15.54 7.55
C GLY A 630 -25.40 -15.16 6.19
N SER A 631 -26.06 -14.24 5.48
CA SER A 631 -25.66 -13.80 4.14
C SER A 631 -24.31 -13.07 4.17
N ARG A 632 -24.09 -12.14 5.11
CA ARG A 632 -22.81 -11.44 5.28
C ARG A 632 -21.68 -12.41 5.61
N PHE A 633 -21.90 -13.33 6.53
CA PHE A 633 -20.88 -14.30 6.92
C PHE A 633 -20.51 -15.27 5.78
N ILE A 634 -21.48 -15.70 4.97
CA ILE A 634 -21.22 -16.49 3.75
C ILE A 634 -20.36 -15.69 2.76
N GLN A 635 -20.64 -14.40 2.56
CA GLN A 635 -19.82 -13.55 1.69
C GLN A 635 -18.39 -13.38 2.22
N LEU A 636 -18.22 -13.24 3.54
CA LEU A 636 -16.92 -13.15 4.20
C LEU A 636 -16.10 -14.44 3.96
N CYS A 637 -16.71 -15.60 4.23
CA CYS A 637 -16.07 -16.88 3.97
C CYS A 637 -15.71 -17.02 2.49
N ASP A 638 -16.63 -16.60 1.60
CA ASP A 638 -16.41 -16.70 0.17
C ASP A 638 -15.25 -15.84 -0.33
N ALA A 639 -15.16 -14.58 0.14
CA ALA A 639 -14.12 -13.64 -0.25
C ALA A 639 -12.70 -14.16 0.00
N PHE A 640 -12.52 -14.99 1.03
CA PHE A 640 -11.20 -15.50 1.46
C PHE A 640 -11.01 -17.01 1.23
N ASP A 641 -11.96 -17.66 0.53
CA ASP A 641 -11.98 -19.10 0.24
C ASP A 641 -11.94 -19.98 1.50
N ILE A 642 -12.67 -19.60 2.54
CA ILE A 642 -12.88 -20.42 3.74
C ILE A 642 -14.11 -21.33 3.50
N PRO A 643 -13.93 -22.67 3.41
CA PRO A 643 -15.04 -23.60 3.22
C PRO A 643 -16.16 -23.40 4.23
N ILE A 644 -17.41 -23.56 3.79
CA ILE A 644 -18.60 -23.31 4.60
C ILE A 644 -19.26 -24.62 4.98
N LEU A 645 -19.56 -24.79 6.26
CA LEU A 645 -20.38 -25.86 6.82
C LEU A 645 -21.73 -25.29 7.27
N SER A 646 -22.81 -25.73 6.64
CA SER A 646 -24.18 -25.38 7.00
C SER A 646 -24.81 -26.47 7.88
N LEU A 647 -25.17 -26.14 9.11
CA LEU A 647 -25.83 -27.05 10.05
C LEU A 647 -27.31 -26.70 10.13
N ILE A 648 -28.16 -27.57 9.57
CA ILE A 648 -29.55 -27.25 9.27
C ILE A 648 -30.48 -27.87 10.32
N ASP A 649 -31.16 -27.02 11.10
CA ASP A 649 -32.33 -27.35 11.93
C ASP A 649 -33.38 -26.24 11.78
N CYS A 650 -33.90 -26.12 10.56
CA CYS A 650 -34.70 -24.99 10.08
C CYS A 650 -36.15 -25.42 9.79
N PRO A 651 -37.16 -24.82 10.47
CA PRO A 651 -38.58 -24.99 10.16
C PRO A 651 -39.04 -24.18 8.93
N GLY A 652 -38.15 -23.36 8.35
CA GLY A 652 -38.43 -22.49 7.22
C GLY A 652 -38.04 -21.04 7.48
N ILE A 653 -38.32 -20.18 6.50
CA ILE A 653 -38.30 -18.72 6.69
C ILE A 653 -39.46 -18.36 7.63
N MET A 654 -39.25 -17.39 8.50
CA MET A 654 -40.30 -16.88 9.38
C MET A 654 -41.51 -16.41 8.56
N VAL A 655 -42.70 -16.48 9.12
CA VAL A 655 -43.93 -16.07 8.43
C VAL A 655 -44.83 -15.26 9.35
N GLY A 656 -45.67 -14.44 8.74
CA GLY A 656 -46.72 -13.69 9.44
C GLY A 656 -46.59 -12.18 9.22
N PRO A 657 -47.69 -11.42 9.36
CA PRO A 657 -47.72 -10.00 9.00
C PRO A 657 -46.64 -9.16 9.70
N GLU A 658 -46.28 -9.46 10.95
CA GLU A 658 -45.24 -8.72 11.67
C GLU A 658 -43.85 -8.93 11.08
N SER A 659 -43.53 -10.17 10.68
CA SER A 659 -42.24 -10.45 10.03
C SER A 659 -42.16 -9.79 8.65
N GLU A 660 -43.27 -9.73 7.91
CA GLU A 660 -43.29 -9.04 6.60
C GLU A 660 -43.03 -7.53 6.71
N LYS A 661 -43.40 -6.87 7.82
CA LYS A 661 -43.09 -5.44 8.05
C LYS A 661 -41.59 -5.16 8.11
N THR A 662 -40.78 -6.17 8.40
CA THR A 662 -39.31 -6.06 8.44
C THR A 662 -38.66 -6.22 7.06
N ALA A 663 -39.44 -6.19 5.98
CA ALA A 663 -38.98 -6.44 4.61
C ALA A 663 -38.40 -7.86 4.39
N LEU A 664 -38.94 -8.84 5.11
CA LEU A 664 -38.45 -10.23 5.12
C LEU A 664 -38.23 -10.83 3.74
N VAL A 665 -39.12 -10.56 2.78
CA VAL A 665 -38.95 -11.01 1.40
C VAL A 665 -37.57 -10.65 0.83
N ARG A 666 -37.08 -9.42 1.06
CA ARG A 666 -35.77 -8.97 0.56
C ARG A 666 -34.63 -9.58 1.36
N HIS A 667 -34.73 -9.58 2.69
CA HIS A 667 -33.69 -10.12 3.56
C HIS A 667 -33.49 -11.63 3.37
N ALA A 668 -34.57 -12.42 3.38
CA ALA A 668 -34.49 -13.85 3.12
C ALA A 668 -34.00 -14.15 1.69
N SER A 669 -34.36 -13.32 0.69
CA SER A 669 -33.84 -13.46 -0.68
C SER A 669 -32.33 -13.23 -0.77
N ARG A 670 -31.70 -12.45 0.13
CA ARG A 670 -30.23 -12.28 0.15
C ARG A 670 -29.53 -13.63 0.30
N MET A 671 -30.04 -14.54 1.12
CA MET A 671 -29.42 -15.87 1.30
C MET A 671 -29.39 -16.69 0.00
N PHE A 672 -30.44 -16.60 -0.82
CA PHE A 672 -30.48 -17.27 -2.13
C PHE A 672 -29.52 -16.62 -3.12
N VAL A 673 -29.52 -15.28 -3.21
CA VAL A 673 -28.64 -14.56 -4.14
C VAL A 673 -27.18 -14.79 -3.77
N VAL A 674 -26.84 -14.73 -2.49
CA VAL A 674 -25.48 -14.99 -2.01
C VAL A 674 -25.11 -16.46 -2.21
N GLY A 675 -25.94 -17.37 -1.70
CA GLY A 675 -25.67 -18.81 -1.73
C GLY A 675 -25.52 -19.38 -3.15
N ALA A 676 -26.27 -18.86 -4.12
CA ALA A 676 -26.15 -19.28 -5.52
C ALA A 676 -24.90 -18.72 -6.22
N ASN A 677 -24.21 -17.73 -5.65
CA ASN A 677 -23.08 -17.02 -6.26
C ASN A 677 -21.80 -17.08 -5.42
N ILE A 678 -21.67 -18.06 -4.52
CA ILE A 678 -20.38 -18.40 -3.92
C ILE A 678 -19.63 -19.38 -4.83
N GLU A 679 -18.30 -19.26 -4.88
CA GLU A 679 -17.45 -20.28 -5.52
C GLU A 679 -16.78 -21.18 -4.47
N THR A 680 -16.85 -20.76 -3.21
CA THR A 680 -16.27 -21.50 -2.09
C THR A 680 -17.10 -22.75 -1.79
N PRO A 681 -16.45 -23.88 -1.47
CA PRO A 681 -17.14 -25.10 -1.07
C PRO A 681 -18.17 -24.87 0.03
N LEU A 682 -19.41 -25.30 -0.24
CA LEU A 682 -20.48 -25.40 0.76
C LEU A 682 -20.72 -26.88 1.06
N MET A 683 -20.81 -27.22 2.34
CA MET A 683 -21.11 -28.55 2.85
C MET A 683 -22.33 -28.45 3.76
N SER A 684 -23.30 -29.34 3.65
CA SER A 684 -24.54 -29.26 4.44
C SER A 684 -24.80 -30.53 5.23
N VAL A 685 -25.12 -30.35 6.51
CA VAL A 685 -25.53 -31.43 7.43
C VAL A 685 -26.87 -31.05 8.03
N VAL A 686 -27.91 -31.81 7.70
CA VAL A 686 -29.23 -31.64 8.30
C VAL A 686 -29.27 -32.39 9.63
N ILE A 687 -29.34 -31.62 10.71
CA ILE A 687 -29.31 -32.10 12.09
C ILE A 687 -30.68 -32.64 12.51
N ARG A 688 -31.75 -31.89 12.19
CA ARG A 688 -33.13 -32.31 12.49
C ARG A 688 -34.12 -31.75 11.48
N LYS A 689 -34.60 -30.51 11.63
CA LYS A 689 -35.64 -29.96 10.75
C LYS A 689 -35.06 -29.41 9.45
N ALA A 690 -35.71 -29.72 8.34
CA ALA A 690 -35.39 -29.16 7.03
C ALA A 690 -36.68 -28.94 6.23
N TYR A 691 -37.34 -27.80 6.48
CA TYR A 691 -38.60 -27.45 5.85
C TYR A 691 -38.51 -26.25 4.90
N GLY A 692 -39.12 -26.41 3.73
CA GLY A 692 -39.39 -25.36 2.76
C GLY A 692 -38.17 -24.55 2.31
N LEU A 693 -38.45 -23.31 1.90
CA LEU A 693 -37.44 -22.40 1.34
C LEU A 693 -36.34 -22.04 2.35
N GLY A 694 -36.61 -22.06 3.66
CA GLY A 694 -35.59 -21.77 4.67
C GLY A 694 -34.49 -22.82 4.70
N ALA A 695 -34.84 -24.11 4.63
CA ALA A 695 -33.86 -25.18 4.55
C ALA A 695 -33.07 -25.12 3.22
N GLN A 696 -33.75 -24.82 2.10
CA GLN A 696 -33.07 -24.62 0.82
C GLN A 696 -32.09 -23.43 0.87
N ALA A 697 -32.46 -22.31 1.48
CA ALA A 697 -31.60 -21.15 1.65
C ALA A 697 -30.32 -21.49 2.44
N MET A 698 -30.44 -22.26 3.53
CA MET A 698 -29.30 -22.74 4.31
C MET A 698 -28.33 -23.62 3.49
N ALA A 699 -28.83 -24.32 2.48
CA ALA A 699 -28.02 -25.14 1.57
C ALA A 699 -27.56 -24.37 0.31
N GLY A 700 -27.64 -23.04 0.29
CA GLY A 700 -27.23 -22.22 -0.86
C GLY A 700 -28.26 -22.12 -1.99
N GLY A 701 -29.49 -22.56 -1.74
CA GLY A 701 -30.64 -22.45 -2.65
C GLY A 701 -31.27 -23.80 -3.03
N SER A 702 -30.53 -24.90 -2.88
CA SER A 702 -31.03 -26.28 -3.09
C SER A 702 -30.10 -27.29 -2.42
N PHE A 703 -30.62 -28.44 -2.01
CA PHE A 703 -29.83 -29.55 -1.43
C PHE A 703 -28.87 -30.22 -2.42
N LYS A 704 -28.86 -29.77 -3.68
CA LYS A 704 -27.91 -30.21 -4.71
C LYS A 704 -26.81 -29.19 -5.04
N ILE A 705 -26.78 -28.05 -4.35
CA ILE A 705 -25.71 -27.04 -4.47
C ILE A 705 -24.48 -27.41 -3.63
N PRO A 706 -24.60 -27.85 -2.37
CA PRO A 706 -23.45 -28.24 -1.57
C PRO A 706 -22.65 -29.39 -2.20
N LEU A 707 -21.36 -29.48 -1.89
CA LEU A 707 -20.51 -30.64 -2.24
C LEU A 707 -21.07 -31.95 -1.71
N PHE A 708 -21.69 -31.89 -0.54
CA PHE A 708 -22.57 -32.92 -0.03
C PHE A 708 -23.70 -32.28 0.77
N THR A 709 -24.87 -32.91 0.73
CA THR A 709 -25.96 -32.69 1.66
C THR A 709 -26.31 -34.03 2.31
N VAL A 710 -25.84 -34.22 3.55
CA VAL A 710 -26.12 -35.40 4.36
C VAL A 710 -27.05 -35.04 5.51
N THR A 711 -27.63 -36.06 6.15
CA THR A 711 -28.48 -35.85 7.32
C THR A 711 -28.16 -36.82 8.43
N TRP A 712 -28.36 -36.39 9.68
CA TRP A 712 -28.40 -37.29 10.82
C TRP A 712 -29.71 -38.10 10.83
N PRO A 713 -29.78 -39.21 11.59
CA PRO A 713 -30.98 -40.06 11.63
C PRO A 713 -32.23 -39.32 12.14
N THR A 714 -32.04 -38.24 12.90
CA THR A 714 -33.08 -37.35 13.42
C THR A 714 -33.68 -36.42 12.35
N GLY A 715 -33.16 -36.42 11.13
CA GLY A 715 -33.62 -35.59 10.03
C GLY A 715 -35.11 -35.77 9.69
N GLU A 716 -35.81 -34.65 9.55
CA GLU A 716 -37.20 -34.55 9.13
C GLU A 716 -37.41 -33.44 8.09
N PHE A 717 -38.15 -33.77 7.03
CA PHE A 717 -38.20 -33.01 5.79
C PHE A 717 -39.64 -32.73 5.33
N GLY A 718 -39.80 -31.64 4.59
CA GLY A 718 -41.06 -31.33 3.90
C GLY A 718 -41.05 -29.97 3.20
N GLY A 719 -41.95 -29.76 2.24
CA GLY A 719 -42.07 -28.48 1.55
C GLY A 719 -42.56 -27.33 2.44
N MET A 720 -43.25 -27.66 3.55
CA MET A 720 -43.68 -26.76 4.62
C MET A 720 -43.89 -27.59 5.90
N GLY A 721 -44.26 -26.95 7.01
CA GLY A 721 -44.66 -27.66 8.23
C GLY A 721 -45.76 -28.68 7.96
N LEU A 722 -45.58 -29.92 8.45
CA LEU A 722 -46.41 -31.08 8.11
C LEU A 722 -47.88 -30.86 8.47
N GLU A 723 -48.13 -30.24 9.62
CA GLU A 723 -49.45 -29.90 10.13
C GLU A 723 -50.22 -28.97 9.19
N GLY A 724 -49.51 -28.00 8.61
CA GLY A 724 -50.04 -27.04 7.64
C GLY A 724 -50.28 -27.69 6.28
N ALA A 725 -49.33 -28.51 5.82
CA ALA A 725 -49.45 -29.25 4.56
C ALA A 725 -50.69 -30.16 4.55
N VAL A 726 -50.94 -30.88 5.65
CA VAL A 726 -52.13 -31.75 5.77
C VAL A 726 -53.42 -30.92 5.77
N LYS A 727 -53.49 -29.84 6.55
CA LYS A 727 -54.68 -28.96 6.61
C LYS A 727 -55.03 -28.36 5.25
N LEU A 728 -54.02 -27.96 4.48
CA LEU A 728 -54.23 -27.33 3.17
C LEU A 728 -54.54 -28.37 2.08
N GLY A 729 -53.75 -29.45 2.04
CA GLY A 729 -53.82 -30.47 1.00
C GLY A 729 -55.04 -31.39 1.11
N TYR A 730 -55.49 -31.69 2.33
CA TYR A 730 -56.63 -32.57 2.60
C TYR A 730 -57.85 -31.83 3.15
N ARG A 731 -57.96 -30.52 2.85
CA ARG A 731 -59.01 -29.68 3.41
C ARG A 731 -60.41 -30.23 3.12
N LYS A 732 -60.67 -30.63 1.87
CA LYS A 732 -61.98 -31.13 1.43
C LYS A 732 -62.33 -32.45 2.11
N GLU A 733 -61.35 -33.35 2.24
CA GLU A 733 -61.49 -34.64 2.91
C GLU A 733 -61.77 -34.47 4.40
N LEU A 734 -61.05 -33.57 5.08
CA LEU A 734 -61.24 -33.28 6.50
C LEU A 734 -62.59 -32.58 6.75
N GLU A 735 -62.98 -31.61 5.92
CA GLU A 735 -64.29 -30.93 6.01
C GLU A 735 -65.46 -31.90 5.78
N ALA A 736 -65.29 -32.91 4.92
CA ALA A 736 -66.29 -33.94 4.67
C ALA A 736 -66.56 -34.85 5.90
N ILE A 737 -65.61 -34.97 6.83
CA ILE A 737 -65.80 -35.70 8.10
C ILE A 737 -66.59 -34.81 9.07
N LYS A 738 -67.89 -35.11 9.26
CA LYS A 738 -68.79 -34.30 10.11
C LYS A 738 -68.54 -34.45 11.61
N ASP A 739 -68.04 -35.60 12.05
CA ASP A 739 -67.74 -35.88 13.46
C ASP A 739 -66.38 -35.25 13.83
N PRO A 740 -66.34 -34.28 14.77
CA PRO A 740 -65.09 -33.62 15.16
C PRO A 740 -64.03 -34.58 15.70
N LYS A 741 -64.41 -35.64 16.43
CA LYS A 741 -63.43 -36.60 16.99
C LYS A 741 -62.77 -37.41 15.88
N LYS A 742 -63.58 -37.94 14.95
CA LYS A 742 -63.06 -38.67 13.78
C LYS A 742 -62.23 -37.81 12.85
N ARG A 743 -62.55 -36.51 12.75
CA ARG A 743 -61.75 -35.55 11.97
C ARG A 743 -60.37 -35.35 12.60
N ILE A 744 -60.30 -35.22 13.93
CA ILE A 744 -59.04 -35.09 14.67
C ILE A 744 -58.20 -36.36 14.49
N GLU A 745 -58.78 -37.54 14.68
CA GLU A 745 -58.07 -38.82 14.49
C GLU A 745 -57.53 -38.98 13.06
N ALA A 746 -58.34 -38.63 12.04
CA ALA A 746 -57.91 -38.67 10.64
C ALA A 746 -56.79 -37.65 10.36
N TYR A 747 -56.89 -36.45 10.91
CA TYR A 747 -55.87 -35.41 10.80
C TYR A 747 -54.54 -35.86 11.42
N GLU A 748 -54.57 -36.35 12.66
CA GLU A 748 -53.38 -36.84 13.37
C GLU A 748 -52.73 -38.01 12.63
N LYS A 749 -53.54 -38.93 12.09
CA LYS A 749 -53.05 -40.03 11.25
C LYS A 749 -52.35 -39.51 9.99
N MET A 750 -52.97 -38.58 9.27
CA MET A 750 -52.37 -37.99 8.06
C MET A 750 -51.06 -37.24 8.36
N VAL A 751 -50.98 -36.55 9.50
CA VAL A 751 -49.74 -35.90 9.96
C VAL A 751 -48.66 -36.94 10.28
N ALA A 752 -49.01 -38.01 10.98
CA ALA A 752 -48.09 -39.11 11.28
C ALA A 752 -47.58 -39.81 10.01
N ASP A 753 -48.46 -40.05 9.03
CA ASP A 753 -48.10 -40.62 7.73
C ASP A 753 -47.19 -39.66 6.93
N SER A 754 -47.47 -38.35 6.97
CA SER A 754 -46.60 -37.34 6.36
C SER A 754 -45.24 -37.27 7.02
N TYR A 755 -45.18 -37.41 8.35
CA TYR A 755 -43.92 -37.49 9.08
C TYR A 755 -43.13 -38.73 8.70
N HIS A 756 -43.78 -39.90 8.63
CA HIS A 756 -43.13 -41.15 8.21
C HIS A 756 -42.48 -41.01 6.81
N ARG A 757 -43.18 -40.37 5.87
CA ARG A 757 -42.64 -40.04 4.53
C ARG A 757 -41.50 -39.00 4.58
N GLY A 758 -41.57 -38.05 5.51
CA GLY A 758 -40.57 -37.01 5.67
C GLY A 758 -39.33 -37.41 6.47
N ARG A 759 -39.15 -38.68 6.88
CA ARG A 759 -37.95 -39.10 7.64
C ARG A 759 -36.71 -39.14 6.76
N ALA A 760 -35.56 -38.89 7.38
CA ALA A 760 -34.22 -38.95 6.77
C ALA A 760 -34.02 -40.12 5.80
N VAL A 761 -34.26 -41.36 6.24
CA VAL A 761 -34.04 -42.55 5.41
C VAL A 761 -34.94 -42.58 4.17
N ASN A 762 -36.18 -42.10 4.28
CA ASN A 762 -37.07 -42.03 3.13
C ASN A 762 -36.68 -40.89 2.18
N MET A 763 -36.22 -39.75 2.69
CA MET A 763 -35.70 -38.65 1.88
C MET A 763 -34.46 -39.09 1.08
N ALA A 764 -33.51 -39.77 1.74
CA ALA A 764 -32.31 -40.29 1.11
C ALA A 764 -32.60 -41.43 0.12
N SER A 765 -33.61 -42.28 0.36
CA SER A 765 -33.99 -43.33 -0.60
C SER A 765 -34.50 -42.79 -1.94
N HIS A 766 -34.94 -41.53 -1.98
CA HIS A 766 -35.31 -40.81 -3.20
C HIS A 766 -34.14 -39.98 -3.77
N PHE A 767 -32.95 -40.09 -3.19
CA PHE A 767 -31.74 -39.36 -3.56
C PHE A 767 -31.90 -37.83 -3.54
N GLU A 768 -32.82 -37.31 -2.72
CA GLU A 768 -32.92 -35.87 -2.47
C GLU A 768 -31.78 -35.38 -1.56
N LEU A 769 -31.15 -36.30 -0.84
CA LEU A 769 -29.94 -36.15 -0.03
C LEU A 769 -28.89 -37.15 -0.52
N ASP A 770 -27.62 -36.93 -0.16
CA ASP A 770 -26.54 -37.82 -0.58
C ASP A 770 -26.41 -39.05 0.33
N ASP A 771 -26.65 -38.89 1.64
CA ASP A 771 -26.72 -40.01 2.58
C ASP A 771 -27.39 -39.67 3.92
N VAL A 772 -27.76 -40.71 4.68
CA VAL A 772 -28.05 -40.63 6.12
C VAL A 772 -26.86 -41.17 6.89
N ILE A 773 -26.22 -40.32 7.68
CA ILE A 773 -24.94 -40.64 8.33
C ILE A 773 -25.10 -40.84 9.83
N ASP A 774 -24.20 -41.62 10.43
CA ASP A 774 -24.00 -41.58 11.88
C ASP A 774 -23.48 -40.18 12.27
N PRO A 775 -24.06 -39.48 13.26
CA PRO A 775 -23.57 -38.20 13.73
C PRO A 775 -22.06 -38.16 14.01
N ALA A 776 -21.49 -39.28 14.49
CA ALA A 776 -20.06 -39.41 14.76
C ALA A 776 -19.17 -39.33 13.50
N GLU A 777 -19.72 -39.60 12.32
CA GLU A 777 -19.01 -39.57 11.04
C GLU A 777 -18.99 -38.18 10.38
N THR A 778 -19.65 -37.18 10.98
CA THR A 778 -19.77 -35.82 10.41
C THR A 778 -18.39 -35.23 10.04
N ARG A 779 -17.38 -35.39 10.90
CA ARG A 779 -16.01 -34.94 10.63
C ARG A 779 -15.36 -35.66 9.44
N ASN A 780 -15.65 -36.95 9.27
CA ASN A 780 -15.10 -37.75 8.17
C ASN A 780 -15.66 -37.29 6.82
N TRP A 781 -16.95 -36.93 6.76
CA TRP A 781 -17.56 -36.34 5.58
C TRP A 781 -16.97 -34.97 5.22
N ILE A 782 -16.82 -34.09 6.22
CA ILE A 782 -16.18 -32.77 6.05
C ILE A 782 -14.77 -32.96 5.48
N MET A 783 -13.96 -33.81 6.11
CA MET A 783 -12.57 -34.01 5.68
C MET A 783 -12.45 -34.76 4.37
N GLY A 784 -13.35 -35.71 4.08
CA GLY A 784 -13.44 -36.37 2.78
C GLY A 784 -13.65 -35.34 1.67
N ALA A 785 -14.64 -34.46 1.81
CA ALA A 785 -14.91 -33.39 0.86
C ALA A 785 -13.71 -32.43 0.71
N LEU A 786 -13.17 -31.93 1.82
CA LEU A 786 -12.05 -30.98 1.80
C LEU A 786 -10.75 -31.55 1.24
N LYS A 787 -10.51 -32.86 1.39
CA LYS A 787 -9.35 -33.56 0.82
C LYS A 787 -9.53 -33.86 -0.68
N SER A 788 -10.77 -33.91 -1.18
CA SER A 788 -11.09 -34.11 -2.59
C SER A 788 -11.05 -32.84 -3.44
N LEU A 789 -10.95 -31.66 -2.82
CA LEU A 789 -10.87 -30.39 -3.53
C LEU A 789 -9.50 -30.19 -4.20
N PRO A 790 -9.47 -29.56 -5.40
CA PRO A 790 -8.21 -29.18 -6.02
C PRO A 790 -7.50 -28.11 -5.17
N PRO A 791 -6.17 -27.95 -5.34
CA PRO A 791 -5.43 -26.88 -4.70
C PRO A 791 -6.02 -25.49 -5.00
N LYS A 792 -5.98 -24.60 -4.00
CA LYS A 792 -6.39 -23.20 -4.15
C LYS A 792 -5.50 -22.53 -5.22
N LYS A 793 -6.13 -21.76 -6.12
CA LYS A 793 -5.42 -20.95 -7.12
C LYS A 793 -5.18 -19.55 -6.57
N ASP A 794 -3.97 -19.05 -6.75
CA ASP A 794 -3.67 -17.65 -6.45
C ASP A 794 -4.45 -16.72 -7.41
N ARG A 795 -5.09 -15.69 -6.85
CA ARG A 795 -5.87 -14.73 -7.62
C ARG A 795 -5.15 -13.38 -7.71
N ALA A 796 -5.08 -12.85 -8.93
CA ALA A 796 -4.56 -11.50 -9.19
C ALA A 796 -5.57 -10.39 -8.84
N SER A 797 -6.86 -10.71 -8.66
CA SER A 797 -7.91 -9.76 -8.28
C SER A 797 -8.67 -10.25 -7.04
N LYS A 798 -9.51 -9.38 -6.48
CA LYS A 798 -10.48 -9.80 -5.46
C LYS A 798 -11.42 -10.85 -6.04
N LYS A 799 -11.87 -11.78 -5.20
CA LYS A 799 -12.93 -12.73 -5.57
C LYS A 799 -14.29 -12.05 -5.58
N ARG A 800 -14.57 -11.27 -4.53
CA ARG A 800 -15.75 -10.42 -4.41
C ARG A 800 -15.33 -8.95 -4.50
N PRO A 801 -16.16 -8.04 -5.03
CA PRO A 801 -15.81 -6.62 -5.07
C PRO A 801 -15.54 -6.05 -3.67
N ASN A 802 -16.27 -6.55 -2.67
CA ASN A 802 -16.15 -6.25 -1.26
C ASN A 802 -16.83 -7.37 -0.44
N VAL A 803 -16.63 -7.36 0.88
CA VAL A 803 -17.51 -7.98 1.86
C VAL A 803 -18.51 -6.90 2.29
N ASP A 804 -19.81 -7.16 2.19
CA ASP A 804 -20.83 -6.20 2.65
C ASP A 804 -20.68 -5.95 4.16
N THR A 805 -20.86 -4.70 4.60
CA THR A 805 -20.79 -4.33 6.02
C THR A 805 -22.02 -4.84 6.79
N TRP A 806 -23.08 -5.24 6.09
CA TRP A 806 -24.35 -5.70 6.69
C TRP A 806 -24.80 -7.10 6.29
#